data_AF-A0A1Y1VR40-F1
#
_entry.id   AF-A0A1Y1VR40-F1
#
_cell.length_a   1.000
_cell.length_b   1.000
_cell.length_c   1.000
_cell.angle_alpha   90.00
_cell.angle_beta   90.00
_cell.angle_gamma   90.00
#
_symmetry.space_group_name_H-M   'P 1'
#
loop_
_entity.id
_entity.type
_entity.pdbx_description
1 polymer ?
#
loop_
_entity_poly.entity_id
_entity_poly.type
_entity_poly.pdbx_seq_one_letter_code
_entity_poly.pdbx_strand_id
1 'polypeptide(L)'
;MDNNLNNNKNNTSVNVDFQNIFKNWKTEQNTYKTLLKIYIIKYWIWLIDQETDGINTNLNDQVEDAKFKSEQKTKIIALTKELMTKNFIPAGLMKERFEVEMLEAIGLINSSKQFTKKSARINTSLLYKQTKFNLLREESEGYAKLITEITTNMYTYHPYGLSKEEIEKKDIILNERVHLVLTNIKSLIGYFDLDPNRVLDIIFDIFIANLDLKGRTSNGQILGNKFAYYQDPESPDNASFPLYVVTALLIKNNLVNINDLYPHLAPENDSMDEEYSQYLKEVKKNTEKETEPNPLLSAGSLSDDTVPSDHKKSKDDSSKDKEEKEKKEEKKKIVKTNQKAGLLAALLSIGDLKNSKIILDVSPRLGIMYQEIVHLISRIIHVSIQPLYKKVMKIPDTEESLEPKPYLTIHYELCNPLYEANLVIPRKKGYRVSSVIRYMFFYQQWKNDIPICNTFDDLLNYIPKFLKYVGIQIHQELTVLTKLVRLAKAHIKEKNVSEEYNNMWLSIISTYFLPSVSLLYSNPGFVMELWGLIKQYPYQVRYSLYSNWKNKSYRINQELAIVKISALKEIRRLMRRLSKDNTKQIGRMFGKLVHSNPVIAFDKMLEMIEGYENMTNPLVDGCKYLTHLEFDILSFVLIERLATSFKERIKEDGTSLAQWLSNLATFMGTVYKKYASMELSGILRYIIYQLKCNNVIDLVILKELIQKMSGIEITENLSDSQLDALAGGETLKREASTTRLIHTLTNYNLITPLFISLCQQRSICVYNTNLTHLKLIGNMFDQTNDTMIQYAEFLMANIDKHNYSKYIPSIKELCNNYYIDPETAFYIIRPKLNYLMRKAEQRESSNSIIVNNNTENSNSERVEKTEKLIENSNSMDIDEKPSESMEIDNNNNNNIETLNIWHKGLLTTIEEVSSILPNNVWDGISPQFYVTFWQLSLYDIYIPQSRYQEQIKKEKQIIHNLENDRDENSNTTKRRKERERGLEVIDRLENELNVQSENNKKVLARLKKEKNYWFANCTNIYNIISYLIQYCLYPR
;
A
#
# COMPACT_ATOMS: atom_id res chain seq x y z
N MET A 1 -71.96 85.50 -12.06
CA MET A 1 -72.71 86.69 -12.52
C MET A 1 -71.68 87.55 -13.22
N ASP A 2 -71.67 87.43 -14.52
CA ASP A 2 -70.71 88.04 -15.43
C ASP A 2 -71.28 89.38 -15.91
N ASN A 3 -70.51 90.10 -16.75
CA ASN A 3 -70.76 91.49 -17.20
C ASN A 3 -70.57 92.52 -16.07
N ASN A 4 -69.46 93.27 -16.03
CA ASN A 4 -69.08 94.19 -17.09
C ASN A 4 -67.57 94.34 -17.29
N LEU A 5 -67.19 94.45 -18.56
CA LEU A 5 -65.87 94.89 -19.02
C LEU A 5 -65.72 96.42 -18.89
N ASN A 6 -64.46 96.86 -18.78
CA ASN A 6 -63.92 98.12 -19.31
C ASN A 6 -64.83 99.38 -19.29
N ASN A 7 -64.62 100.27 -18.31
CA ASN A 7 -64.13 101.62 -18.61
C ASN A 7 -63.81 102.42 -17.33
N ASN A 8 -62.52 102.60 -17.05
CA ASN A 8 -61.87 103.92 -17.02
C ASN A 8 -60.43 103.82 -16.51
N LYS A 9 -59.48 104.32 -17.28
CA LYS A 9 -58.22 104.83 -16.72
C LYS A 9 -58.55 106.17 -16.05
N ASN A 10 -58.24 106.34 -14.77
CA ASN A 10 -57.81 107.61 -14.19
C ASN A 10 -57.37 107.42 -12.73
N ASN A 11 -56.37 108.20 -12.30
CA ASN A 11 -55.85 108.16 -10.94
C ASN A 11 -56.79 108.88 -9.97
N THR A 12 -57.44 108.14 -9.07
CA THR A 12 -57.95 108.68 -7.80
C THR A 12 -57.65 107.73 -6.66
N SER A 13 -56.93 108.22 -5.65
CA SER A 13 -56.64 107.49 -4.42
C SER A 13 -57.90 107.42 -3.55
N VAL A 14 -58.71 106.38 -3.72
CA VAL A 14 -59.90 106.13 -2.88
C VAL A 14 -59.43 105.63 -1.51
N ASN A 15 -59.35 106.55 -0.55
CA ASN A 15 -59.01 106.25 0.84
C ASN A 15 -60.23 105.59 1.53
N VAL A 16 -60.33 104.26 1.46
CA VAL A 16 -61.47 103.50 1.99
C VAL A 16 -61.42 103.48 3.52
N ASP A 17 -62.39 104.13 4.18
CA ASP A 17 -62.48 104.16 5.63
C ASP A 17 -63.00 102.82 6.20
N PHE A 18 -62.04 101.95 6.55
CA PHE A 18 -62.29 100.60 7.05
C PHE A 18 -63.15 100.53 8.32
N GLN A 19 -63.30 101.62 9.09
CA GLN A 19 -64.06 101.59 10.35
C GLN A 19 -65.55 101.30 10.15
N ASN A 20 -66.15 101.77 9.06
CA ASN A 20 -67.58 101.57 8.80
C ASN A 20 -67.92 100.15 8.32
N ILE A 21 -66.99 99.47 7.63
CA ILE A 21 -67.17 98.07 7.22
C ILE A 21 -67.20 97.14 8.44
N PHE A 22 -66.39 97.43 9.47
CA PHE A 22 -66.32 96.61 10.69
C PHE A 22 -67.57 96.66 11.56
N LYS A 23 -68.33 97.78 11.58
CA LYS A 23 -69.55 97.90 12.41
C LYS A 23 -70.68 96.97 11.95
N ASN A 24 -70.88 96.82 10.65
CA ASN A 24 -72.00 96.05 10.09
C ASN A 24 -71.75 94.52 10.08
N TRP A 25 -70.56 94.04 10.42
CA TRP A 25 -70.20 92.62 10.31
C TRP A 25 -70.77 91.72 11.44
N LYS A 26 -71.36 92.33 12.47
CA LYS A 26 -71.60 91.68 13.77
C LYS A 26 -72.99 91.06 13.97
N THR A 27 -73.96 91.31 13.09
CA THR A 27 -75.40 91.13 13.40
C THR A 27 -76.15 90.02 12.65
N GLU A 28 -75.64 89.47 11.54
CA GLU A 28 -76.40 88.48 10.73
C GLU A 28 -75.67 87.14 10.46
N GLN A 29 -76.44 86.18 9.93
CA GLN A 29 -76.43 84.74 10.27
C GLN A 29 -75.28 83.88 9.70
N ASN A 30 -75.18 82.64 10.19
CA ASN A 30 -73.93 81.87 10.26
C ASN A 30 -73.50 81.06 9.02
N THR A 31 -74.37 80.72 8.06
CA THR A 31 -74.02 79.77 6.97
C THR A 31 -73.23 80.42 5.82
N TYR A 32 -73.66 81.60 5.35
CA TYR A 32 -72.91 82.37 4.35
C TYR A 32 -71.52 82.76 4.85
N LYS A 33 -71.38 83.07 6.15
CA LYS A 33 -70.09 83.41 6.78
C LYS A 33 -69.03 82.33 6.58
N THR A 34 -69.37 81.04 6.66
CA THR A 34 -68.41 79.94 6.48
C THR A 34 -67.94 79.81 5.03
N LEU A 35 -68.87 79.84 4.07
CA LEU A 35 -68.54 79.75 2.64
C LEU A 35 -67.76 80.97 2.16
N LEU A 36 -68.16 82.19 2.55
CA LEU A 36 -67.43 83.40 2.22
C LEU A 36 -66.02 83.39 2.83
N LYS A 37 -65.88 82.93 4.07
CA LYS A 37 -64.57 82.79 4.74
C LYS A 37 -63.66 81.79 4.00
N ILE A 38 -64.19 80.66 3.52
CA ILE A 38 -63.44 79.70 2.70
C ILE A 38 -63.03 80.33 1.34
N TYR A 39 -63.93 81.04 0.68
CA TYR A 39 -63.63 81.72 -0.59
C TYR A 39 -62.56 82.81 -0.43
N ILE A 40 -62.65 83.61 0.64
CA ILE A 40 -61.64 84.59 1.02
C ILE A 40 -60.30 83.92 1.33
N ILE A 41 -60.28 82.87 2.17
CA ILE A 41 -59.05 82.12 2.46
C ILE A 41 -58.41 81.59 1.18
N LYS A 42 -59.20 81.00 0.26
CA LYS A 42 -58.68 80.46 -1.01
C LYS A 42 -58.16 81.56 -1.95
N TYR A 43 -58.85 82.70 -2.01
CA TYR A 43 -58.40 83.87 -2.78
C TYR A 43 -57.12 84.49 -2.21
N TRP A 44 -57.01 84.60 -0.88
CA TRP A 44 -55.80 85.10 -0.22
C TRP A 44 -54.62 84.14 -0.38
N ILE A 45 -54.81 82.82 -0.29
CA ILE A 45 -53.76 81.84 -0.61
C ILE A 45 -53.29 82.01 -2.06
N TRP A 46 -54.22 82.11 -3.02
CA TRP A 46 -53.88 82.32 -4.43
C TRP A 46 -53.16 83.66 -4.70
N LEU A 47 -53.57 84.74 -4.03
CA LEU A 47 -52.91 86.04 -4.14
C LEU A 47 -51.48 85.99 -3.59
N ILE A 48 -51.28 85.28 -2.48
CA ILE A 48 -49.96 85.06 -1.87
C ILE A 48 -49.07 84.22 -2.80
N ASP A 49 -49.59 83.12 -3.38
CA ASP A 49 -48.90 82.30 -4.39
C ASP A 49 -48.44 83.19 -5.57
N GLN A 50 -49.35 83.99 -6.15
CA GLN A 50 -49.06 84.87 -7.29
C GLN A 50 -47.98 85.92 -6.98
N GLU A 51 -48.00 86.54 -5.79
CA GLU A 51 -46.93 87.47 -5.40
C GLU A 51 -45.60 86.74 -5.18
N THR A 52 -45.58 85.50 -4.66
CA THR A 52 -44.34 84.73 -4.53
C THR A 52 -43.76 84.28 -5.87
N ASP A 53 -44.59 83.82 -6.82
CA ASP A 53 -44.17 83.49 -8.19
C ASP A 53 -43.66 84.72 -8.94
N GLY A 54 -44.36 85.86 -8.81
CA GLY A 54 -43.97 87.13 -9.44
C GLY A 54 -42.62 87.67 -8.96
N ILE A 55 -42.22 87.35 -7.72
CA ILE A 55 -40.90 87.69 -7.19
C ILE A 55 -39.80 86.76 -7.73
N ASN A 56 -40.14 85.52 -8.09
CA ASN A 56 -39.18 84.51 -8.57
C ASN A 56 -38.91 84.58 -10.09
N THR A 57 -39.78 85.20 -10.89
CA THR A 57 -39.77 85.05 -12.38
C THR A 57 -39.12 86.18 -13.18
N ASN A 58 -38.92 87.39 -12.61
CA ASN A 58 -38.32 88.53 -13.33
C ASN A 58 -36.79 88.63 -13.08
N LEU A 59 -36.02 88.12 -14.04
CA LEU A 59 -34.61 87.72 -13.87
C LEU A 59 -33.53 88.75 -14.27
N ASN A 60 -33.89 89.97 -14.72
CA ASN A 60 -32.98 90.79 -15.55
C ASN A 60 -32.60 92.21 -15.04
N ASP A 61 -33.09 92.68 -13.88
CA ASP A 61 -32.80 94.06 -13.43
C ASP A 61 -32.20 94.18 -12.00
N GLN A 62 -31.02 94.82 -12.00
CA GLN A 62 -30.28 95.61 -10.99
C GLN A 62 -30.28 95.24 -9.49
N VAL A 63 -29.11 95.48 -8.87
CA VAL A 63 -28.77 95.07 -7.49
C VAL A 63 -29.59 95.78 -6.40
N GLU A 64 -30.10 96.98 -6.65
CA GLU A 64 -30.95 97.70 -5.68
C GLU A 64 -32.31 97.02 -5.47
N ASP A 65 -32.85 96.45 -6.55
CA ASP A 65 -34.13 95.74 -6.57
C ASP A 65 -34.09 94.47 -5.69
N ALA A 66 -32.91 93.86 -5.50
CA ALA A 66 -32.72 92.70 -4.63
C ALA A 66 -32.98 93.02 -3.14
N LYS A 67 -32.68 94.25 -2.68
CA LYS A 67 -33.07 94.69 -1.33
C LYS A 67 -34.57 94.89 -1.23
N PHE A 68 -35.19 95.49 -2.25
CA PHE A 68 -36.63 95.76 -2.26
C PHE A 68 -37.46 94.47 -2.28
N LYS A 69 -37.08 93.50 -3.12
CA LYS A 69 -37.66 92.14 -3.16
C LYS A 69 -37.45 91.37 -1.86
N SER A 70 -36.32 91.56 -1.16
CA SER A 70 -36.06 91.00 0.18
C SER A 70 -36.97 91.63 1.25
N GLU A 71 -37.17 92.95 1.22
CA GLU A 71 -38.14 93.63 2.09
C GLU A 71 -39.58 93.19 1.81
N GLN A 72 -39.95 92.97 0.54
CA GLN A 72 -41.28 92.46 0.19
C GLN A 72 -41.47 91.02 0.68
N LYS A 73 -40.53 90.10 0.42
CA LYS A 73 -40.60 88.73 0.97
C LYS A 73 -40.67 88.74 2.50
N THR A 74 -39.89 89.56 3.21
CA THR A 74 -39.97 89.63 4.68
C THR A 74 -41.27 90.23 5.21
N LYS A 75 -41.87 91.23 4.53
CA LYS A 75 -43.20 91.77 4.85
C LYS A 75 -44.31 90.72 4.60
N ILE A 76 -44.24 89.95 3.51
CA ILE A 76 -45.17 88.85 3.21
C ILE A 76 -45.01 87.70 4.24
N ILE A 77 -43.79 87.36 4.64
CA ILE A 77 -43.51 86.37 5.70
C ILE A 77 -44.05 86.84 7.06
N ALA A 78 -43.94 88.14 7.38
CA ALA A 78 -44.52 88.70 8.61
C ALA A 78 -46.06 88.66 8.59
N LEU A 79 -46.68 89.04 7.47
CA LEU A 79 -48.13 89.03 7.29
C LEU A 79 -48.71 87.61 7.31
N THR A 80 -48.05 86.63 6.68
CA THR A 80 -48.46 85.21 6.77
C THR A 80 -48.27 84.63 8.17
N LYS A 81 -47.26 85.05 8.93
CA LYS A 81 -47.14 84.72 10.36
C LYS A 81 -48.26 85.32 11.19
N GLU A 82 -48.67 86.57 10.95
CA GLU A 82 -49.86 87.15 11.61
C GLU A 82 -51.16 86.42 11.25
N LEU A 83 -51.35 86.02 9.98
CA LEU A 83 -52.52 85.25 9.56
C LEU A 83 -52.55 83.86 10.19
N MET A 84 -51.39 83.27 10.50
CA MET A 84 -51.28 82.02 11.27
C MET A 84 -51.61 82.25 12.75
N THR A 85 -51.01 83.23 13.42
CA THR A 85 -51.24 83.46 14.87
C THR A 85 -52.66 83.92 15.18
N LYS A 86 -53.30 84.66 14.25
CA LYS A 86 -54.72 85.04 14.32
C LYS A 86 -55.65 83.93 13.79
N ASN A 87 -55.10 82.76 13.43
CA ASN A 87 -55.80 81.53 13.05
C ASN A 87 -56.80 81.70 11.88
N PHE A 88 -56.46 82.57 10.92
CA PHE A 88 -57.30 82.84 9.74
C PHE A 88 -57.13 81.80 8.63
N ILE A 89 -55.92 81.25 8.46
CA ILE A 89 -55.62 80.19 7.49
C ILE A 89 -55.11 78.96 8.26
N PRO A 90 -55.78 77.79 8.18
CA PRO A 90 -55.32 76.58 8.86
C PRO A 90 -53.93 76.11 8.40
N ALA A 91 -53.06 75.79 9.36
CA ALA A 91 -51.68 75.37 9.09
C ALA A 91 -51.54 74.06 8.26
N GLY A 92 -52.62 73.27 8.12
CA GLY A 92 -52.68 72.15 7.19
C GLY A 92 -52.71 72.60 5.72
N LEU A 93 -53.62 73.52 5.37
CA LEU A 93 -53.75 74.07 4.01
C LEU A 93 -52.49 74.81 3.57
N MET A 94 -51.78 75.48 4.49
CA MET A 94 -50.46 76.07 4.18
C MET A 94 -49.45 75.01 3.74
N LYS A 95 -49.39 73.87 4.44
CA LYS A 95 -48.44 72.77 4.17
C LYS A 95 -48.75 71.97 2.91
N GLU A 96 -49.97 72.06 2.38
CA GLU A 96 -50.39 71.43 1.13
C GLU A 96 -50.15 72.30 -0.12
N ARG A 97 -49.87 73.60 0.05
CA ARG A 97 -49.89 74.58 -1.05
C ARG A 97 -48.61 75.40 -1.20
N PHE A 98 -48.06 75.93 -0.12
CA PHE A 98 -46.89 76.80 -0.22
C PHE A 98 -45.58 76.04 -0.51
N GLU A 99 -44.66 76.71 -1.19
CA GLU A 99 -43.32 76.20 -1.45
C GLU A 99 -42.55 75.87 -0.15
N VAL A 100 -41.64 74.89 -0.24
CA VAL A 100 -40.88 74.39 0.92
C VAL A 100 -40.01 75.47 1.57
N GLU A 101 -39.46 76.41 0.78
CA GLU A 101 -38.66 77.53 1.29
C GLU A 101 -39.52 78.54 2.07
N MET A 102 -40.75 78.81 1.61
CA MET A 102 -41.69 79.66 2.33
C MET A 102 -42.15 79.02 3.64
N LEU A 103 -42.35 77.70 3.65
CA LEU A 103 -42.71 76.95 4.86
C LEU A 103 -41.59 76.90 5.91
N GLU A 104 -40.31 76.93 5.50
CA GLU A 104 -39.17 77.16 6.39
C GLU A 104 -39.17 78.59 6.93
N ALA A 105 -39.33 79.60 6.07
CA ALA A 105 -39.34 81.00 6.47
C ALA A 105 -40.51 81.37 7.42
N ILE A 106 -41.67 80.72 7.25
CA ILE A 106 -42.85 80.84 8.13
C ILE A 106 -42.63 80.09 9.46
N GLY A 107 -41.72 79.11 9.52
CA GLY A 107 -41.43 78.30 10.71
C GLY A 107 -42.31 77.06 10.88
N LEU A 108 -42.98 76.62 9.80
CA LEU A 108 -43.80 75.39 9.79
C LEU A 108 -42.98 74.13 9.50
N ILE A 109 -41.72 74.30 9.06
CA ILE A 109 -40.74 73.25 8.73
C ILE A 109 -39.37 73.70 9.25
N ASN A 110 -38.64 72.80 9.93
CA ASN A 110 -37.34 73.13 10.55
C ASN A 110 -36.17 73.25 9.56
N SER A 111 -36.27 72.67 8.36
CA SER A 111 -35.36 72.93 7.24
C SER A 111 -35.88 72.38 5.91
N SER A 112 -35.84 73.19 4.84
CA SER A 112 -36.22 72.82 3.47
C SER A 112 -35.36 71.68 2.94
N LYS A 113 -34.04 71.70 3.20
CA LYS A 113 -33.11 70.63 2.78
C LYS A 113 -33.39 69.29 3.45
N GLN A 114 -33.97 69.29 4.66
CA GLN A 114 -34.41 68.05 5.31
C GLN A 114 -35.78 67.60 4.80
N PHE A 115 -36.72 68.53 4.57
CA PHE A 115 -38.05 68.20 4.05
C PHE A 115 -38.00 67.65 2.62
N THR A 116 -37.27 68.31 1.71
CA THR A 116 -37.01 67.83 0.34
C THR A 116 -36.35 66.45 0.35
N LYS A 117 -35.32 66.22 1.17
CA LYS A 117 -34.68 64.89 1.34
C LYS A 117 -35.65 63.84 1.92
N LYS A 118 -36.60 64.23 2.76
CA LYS A 118 -37.64 63.33 3.30
C LYS A 118 -38.73 63.04 2.24
N SER A 119 -39.16 64.04 1.48
CA SER A 119 -40.09 63.90 0.35
C SER A 119 -39.51 63.00 -0.74
N ALA A 120 -38.26 63.23 -1.16
CA ALA A 120 -37.56 62.38 -2.12
C ALA A 120 -37.45 60.91 -1.64
N ARG A 121 -37.22 60.69 -0.33
CA ARG A 121 -37.25 59.34 0.29
C ARG A 121 -38.64 58.72 0.29
N ILE A 122 -39.69 59.48 0.59
CA ILE A 122 -41.08 59.02 0.54
C ILE A 122 -41.44 58.65 -0.90
N ASN A 123 -41.18 59.52 -1.87
CA ASN A 123 -41.47 59.29 -3.28
C ASN A 123 -40.68 58.11 -3.84
N THR A 124 -39.41 57.92 -3.47
CA THR A 124 -38.67 56.70 -3.85
C THR A 124 -39.24 55.43 -3.20
N SER A 125 -39.65 55.50 -1.93
CA SER A 125 -40.30 54.36 -1.25
C SER A 125 -41.70 54.03 -1.76
N LEU A 126 -42.40 54.98 -2.40
CA LEU A 126 -43.77 54.83 -2.91
C LEU A 126 -43.80 54.43 -4.39
N LEU A 127 -42.86 54.94 -5.20
CA LEU A 127 -42.81 54.68 -6.64
C LEU A 127 -41.86 53.53 -7.05
N TYR A 128 -40.82 53.23 -6.27
CA TYR A 128 -39.75 52.29 -6.68
C TYR A 128 -39.55 51.09 -5.74
N LYS A 129 -40.13 51.11 -4.52
CA LYS A 129 -40.11 49.92 -3.66
C LYS A 129 -41.24 48.98 -4.11
N GLN A 130 -40.89 47.81 -4.65
CA GLN A 130 -41.87 46.76 -4.90
C GLN A 130 -42.46 46.26 -3.57
N THR A 131 -43.79 46.16 -3.50
CA THR A 131 -44.51 45.48 -2.43
C THR A 131 -44.36 43.97 -2.65
N LYS A 132 -43.30 43.41 -2.07
CA LYS A 132 -43.06 41.97 -2.00
C LYS A 132 -42.68 41.61 -0.58
N PHE A 133 -43.27 40.52 -0.09
CA PHE A 133 -43.06 40.06 1.28
C PHE A 133 -42.08 38.89 1.27
N ASN A 134 -41.00 39.00 2.04
CA ASN A 134 -39.88 38.06 2.05
C ASN A 134 -39.71 37.43 3.45
N LEU A 135 -40.22 38.07 4.50
CA LEU A 135 -40.17 37.57 5.87
C LEU A 135 -41.46 36.83 6.23
N LEU A 136 -41.33 35.69 6.91
CA LEU A 136 -42.46 34.88 7.40
C LEU A 136 -43.41 35.64 8.35
N ARG A 137 -42.95 36.77 8.92
CA ARG A 137 -43.73 37.65 9.79
C ARG A 137 -44.50 38.73 9.02
N GLU A 138 -44.15 39.00 7.76
CA GLU A 138 -44.86 39.96 6.93
C GLU A 138 -46.17 39.35 6.42
N GLU A 139 -46.12 38.18 5.77
CA GLU A 139 -47.29 37.47 5.23
C GLU A 139 -47.39 36.02 5.74
N SER A 140 -47.74 35.89 7.02
CA SER A 140 -47.81 34.59 7.70
C SER A 140 -48.90 33.67 7.12
N GLU A 141 -50.01 34.21 6.61
CA GLU A 141 -51.08 33.42 5.99
C GLU A 141 -50.64 32.83 4.65
N GLY A 142 -50.04 33.64 3.76
CA GLY A 142 -49.56 33.20 2.46
C GLY A 142 -48.49 32.12 2.58
N TYR A 143 -47.52 32.30 3.49
CA TYR A 143 -46.50 31.28 3.75
C TYR A 143 -47.04 30.03 4.45
N ALA A 144 -48.01 30.14 5.35
CA ALA A 144 -48.66 28.96 5.94
C ALA A 144 -49.40 28.13 4.87
N LYS A 145 -50.20 28.79 4.02
CA LYS A 145 -50.93 28.16 2.91
C LYS A 145 -49.99 27.45 1.93
N LEU A 146 -48.86 28.07 1.59
CA LEU A 146 -47.81 27.46 0.78
C LEU A 146 -47.28 26.16 1.39
N ILE A 147 -46.94 26.19 2.68
CA ILE A 147 -46.38 25.02 3.39
C ILE A 147 -47.43 23.89 3.45
N THR A 148 -48.70 24.20 3.72
CA THR A 148 -49.77 23.18 3.72
C THR A 148 -50.01 22.59 2.33
N GLU A 149 -50.05 23.40 1.28
CA GLU A 149 -50.29 22.93 -0.10
C GLU A 149 -49.20 21.94 -0.55
N ILE A 150 -47.93 22.22 -0.21
CA ILE A 150 -46.80 21.33 -0.51
C ILE A 150 -46.85 20.06 0.35
N THR A 151 -47.03 20.18 1.67
CA THR A 151 -46.94 19.02 2.59
C THR A 151 -48.13 18.07 2.47
N THR A 152 -49.36 18.58 2.29
CA THR A 152 -50.54 17.77 1.96
C THR A 152 -50.38 17.06 0.62
N ASN A 153 -49.65 17.63 -0.34
CA ASN A 153 -49.35 16.92 -1.58
C ASN A 153 -48.20 15.90 -1.46
N MET A 154 -47.33 15.98 -0.45
CA MET A 154 -46.31 14.97 -0.19
C MET A 154 -46.84 13.74 0.55
N TYR A 155 -47.73 13.92 1.55
CA TYR A 155 -48.23 12.81 2.37
C TYR A 155 -49.65 12.37 1.97
N THR A 156 -49.72 11.20 1.31
CA THR A 156 -50.87 10.28 1.21
C THR A 156 -52.25 10.78 1.69
N TYR A 157 -53.09 11.24 0.77
CA TYR A 157 -54.44 10.68 0.48
C TYR A 157 -55.05 11.41 -0.73
N HIS A 158 -55.45 10.67 -1.78
CA HIS A 158 -56.16 11.25 -2.93
C HIS A 158 -57.68 11.22 -2.66
N PRO A 159 -58.48 12.22 -3.11
CA PRO A 159 -59.95 12.13 -3.13
C PRO A 159 -60.54 11.00 -4.02
N TYR A 160 -59.71 10.09 -4.55
CA TYR A 160 -60.10 8.88 -5.29
C TYR A 160 -59.48 7.58 -4.72
N GLY A 161 -58.86 7.61 -3.54
CA GLY A 161 -58.54 6.40 -2.75
C GLY A 161 -57.39 5.50 -3.22
N LEU A 162 -56.59 5.90 -4.20
CA LEU A 162 -55.46 5.11 -4.74
C LEU A 162 -54.19 5.17 -3.86
N SER A 163 -53.35 4.13 -3.94
CA SER A 163 -52.12 3.98 -3.15
C SER A 163 -50.88 4.57 -3.82
N LYS A 164 -49.82 4.82 -3.03
CA LYS A 164 -48.56 5.44 -3.51
C LYS A 164 -47.89 4.62 -4.62
N GLU A 165 -47.85 3.29 -4.47
CA GLU A 165 -47.19 2.36 -5.41
C GLU A 165 -47.91 2.22 -6.77
N GLU A 166 -49.16 2.69 -6.88
CA GLU A 166 -49.93 2.67 -8.14
C GLU A 166 -49.71 3.95 -8.96
N ILE A 167 -49.40 5.06 -8.28
CA ILE A 167 -49.16 6.38 -8.88
C ILE A 167 -47.75 6.47 -9.45
N GLU A 168 -46.74 5.96 -8.74
CA GLU A 168 -45.33 5.92 -9.20
C GLU A 168 -45.12 5.07 -10.46
N LYS A 169 -46.09 4.22 -10.83
CA LYS A 169 -46.09 3.41 -12.07
C LYS A 169 -46.65 4.16 -13.29
N LYS A 170 -47.09 5.42 -13.16
CA LYS A 170 -47.71 6.21 -14.24
C LYS A 170 -47.26 7.67 -14.23
N ASP A 171 -46.16 7.95 -14.93
CA ASP A 171 -45.59 9.29 -15.11
C ASP A 171 -46.63 10.37 -15.50
N ILE A 172 -47.65 10.01 -16.28
CA ILE A 172 -48.71 10.92 -16.74
C ILE A 172 -49.44 11.55 -15.54
N ILE A 173 -49.88 10.73 -14.58
CA ILE A 173 -50.65 11.18 -13.41
C ILE A 173 -49.77 12.03 -12.48
N LEU A 174 -48.48 11.68 -12.36
CA LEU A 174 -47.51 12.47 -11.60
C LEU A 174 -47.31 13.86 -12.22
N ASN A 175 -47.17 13.95 -13.55
CA ASN A 175 -46.99 15.23 -14.25
C ASN A 175 -48.24 16.13 -14.17
N GLU A 176 -49.44 15.57 -14.33
CA GLU A 176 -50.70 16.31 -14.15
C GLU A 176 -50.82 16.90 -12.74
N ARG A 177 -50.50 16.09 -11.71
CA ARG A 177 -50.49 16.55 -10.31
C ARG A 177 -49.47 17.66 -10.06
N VAL A 178 -48.25 17.52 -10.57
CA VAL A 178 -47.22 18.58 -10.48
C VAL A 178 -47.70 19.87 -11.13
N HIS A 179 -48.40 19.80 -12.27
CA HIS A 179 -48.93 20.97 -12.95
C HIS A 179 -50.05 21.67 -12.15
N LEU A 180 -50.91 20.91 -11.46
CA LEU A 180 -51.93 21.47 -10.56
C LEU A 180 -51.28 22.19 -9.36
N VAL A 181 -50.38 21.53 -8.63
CA VAL A 181 -49.71 22.13 -7.47
C VAL A 181 -48.88 23.36 -7.86
N LEU A 182 -48.20 23.33 -9.01
CA LEU A 182 -47.45 24.48 -9.55
C LEU A 182 -48.36 25.64 -9.97
N THR A 183 -49.62 25.36 -10.32
CA THR A 183 -50.63 26.40 -10.58
C THR A 183 -51.13 27.02 -9.27
N ASN A 184 -51.34 26.21 -8.22
CA ASN A 184 -51.71 26.69 -6.89
C ASN A 184 -50.59 27.51 -6.24
N ILE A 185 -49.33 27.12 -6.39
CA ILE A 185 -48.18 27.92 -5.92
C ILE A 185 -48.13 29.28 -6.64
N LYS A 186 -48.41 29.32 -7.95
CA LYS A 186 -48.48 30.59 -8.71
C LYS A 186 -49.62 31.49 -8.25
N SER A 187 -50.79 30.95 -7.92
CA SER A 187 -51.90 31.77 -7.41
C SER A 187 -51.62 32.28 -6.00
N LEU A 188 -50.97 31.50 -5.13
CA LEU A 188 -50.51 31.98 -3.81
C LEU A 188 -49.48 33.11 -3.92
N ILE A 189 -48.49 32.99 -4.81
CA ILE A 189 -47.51 34.06 -5.10
C ILE A 189 -48.24 35.35 -5.54
N GLY A 190 -49.20 35.25 -6.46
CA GLY A 190 -49.91 36.40 -7.02
C GLY A 190 -51.05 36.96 -6.17
N TYR A 191 -51.49 36.27 -5.10
CA TYR A 191 -52.53 36.73 -4.19
C TYR A 191 -51.95 37.38 -2.92
N PHE A 192 -50.80 36.89 -2.44
CA PHE A 192 -50.14 37.36 -1.22
C PHE A 192 -48.82 38.12 -1.48
N ASP A 193 -48.53 38.52 -2.73
CA ASP A 193 -47.30 39.22 -3.14
C ASP A 193 -45.99 38.62 -2.56
N LEU A 194 -45.93 37.28 -2.48
CA LEU A 194 -44.81 36.55 -1.88
C LEU A 194 -43.55 36.67 -2.75
N ASP A 195 -42.38 36.89 -2.14
CA ASP A 195 -41.11 36.86 -2.86
C ASP A 195 -40.86 35.45 -3.43
N PRO A 196 -40.78 35.28 -4.77
CA PRO A 196 -40.56 33.97 -5.38
C PRO A 196 -39.26 33.29 -4.93
N ASN A 197 -38.23 34.07 -4.55
CA ASN A 197 -36.99 33.52 -4.04
C ASN A 197 -37.20 32.84 -2.67
N ARG A 198 -38.01 33.45 -1.80
CA ARG A 198 -38.36 32.87 -0.48
C ARG A 198 -39.32 31.70 -0.61
N VAL A 199 -40.25 31.74 -1.57
CA VAL A 199 -41.10 30.60 -1.90
C VAL A 199 -40.26 29.41 -2.35
N LEU A 200 -39.26 29.62 -3.22
CA LEU A 200 -38.31 28.59 -3.63
C LEU A 200 -37.41 28.09 -2.48
N ASP A 201 -36.98 29.00 -1.60
CA ASP A 201 -36.19 28.71 -0.40
C ASP A 201 -36.93 27.76 0.57
N ILE A 202 -38.22 28.02 0.82
CA ILE A 202 -39.12 27.17 1.62
C ILE A 202 -39.40 25.84 0.92
N ILE A 203 -39.58 25.84 -0.40
CA ILE A 203 -39.67 24.60 -1.20
C ILE A 203 -38.40 23.76 -1.00
N PHE A 204 -37.21 24.36 -0.96
CA PHE A 204 -35.98 23.63 -0.66
C PHE A 204 -35.92 23.10 0.78
N ASP A 205 -36.38 23.82 1.80
CA ASP A 205 -36.40 23.29 3.18
C ASP A 205 -37.33 22.08 3.31
N ILE A 206 -38.52 22.13 2.69
CA ILE A 206 -39.45 20.98 2.67
C ILE A 206 -38.87 19.83 1.82
N PHE A 207 -38.16 20.13 0.73
CA PHE A 207 -37.47 19.13 -0.10
C PHE A 207 -36.29 18.47 0.61
N ILE A 208 -35.53 19.21 1.44
CA ILE A 208 -34.47 18.68 2.31
C ILE A 208 -35.04 17.72 3.37
N ALA A 209 -36.28 17.94 3.82
CA ALA A 209 -36.97 17.04 4.74
C ALA A 209 -37.55 15.77 4.05
N ASN A 210 -38.03 15.85 2.81
CA ASN A 210 -38.87 14.80 2.19
C ASN A 210 -38.36 14.18 0.87
N LEU A 211 -37.36 14.79 0.22
CA LEU A 211 -36.47 14.20 -0.80
C LEU A 211 -37.09 13.27 -1.88
N ASP A 212 -37.88 13.83 -2.81
CA ASP A 212 -37.91 13.32 -4.20
C ASP A 212 -38.20 14.44 -5.24
N LEU A 213 -37.62 14.29 -6.43
CA LEU A 213 -37.40 15.22 -7.58
C LEU A 213 -38.56 16.19 -7.95
N LYS A 214 -38.40 17.42 -8.51
CA LYS A 214 -37.34 18.15 -9.28
C LYS A 214 -37.64 19.68 -9.30
N GLY A 215 -36.73 20.57 -9.74
CA GLY A 215 -37.04 22.02 -9.95
C GLY A 215 -35.99 22.89 -10.68
N ARG A 216 -36.41 23.97 -11.39
CA ARG A 216 -35.56 24.81 -12.27
C ARG A 216 -35.00 26.11 -11.63
N THR A 217 -33.69 26.31 -11.80
CA THR A 217 -32.93 27.58 -11.90
C THR A 217 -33.47 28.89 -11.28
N SER A 218 -33.19 29.11 -10.00
CA SER A 218 -32.42 30.29 -9.51
C SER A 218 -31.46 29.90 -8.37
N ASN A 219 -31.06 28.62 -8.35
CA ASN A 219 -30.79 27.89 -7.11
C ASN A 219 -29.39 28.13 -6.51
N GLY A 220 -28.38 28.46 -7.33
CA GLY A 220 -26.97 28.46 -6.91
C GLY A 220 -26.66 29.40 -5.74
N GLN A 221 -27.16 30.64 -5.81
CA GLN A 221 -26.98 31.64 -4.75
C GLN A 221 -27.78 31.31 -3.49
N ILE A 222 -28.98 30.74 -3.62
CA ILE A 222 -29.80 30.33 -2.47
C ILE A 222 -29.13 29.17 -1.72
N LEU A 223 -28.65 28.15 -2.45
CA LEU A 223 -27.88 27.04 -1.86
C LEU A 223 -26.56 27.53 -1.27
N GLY A 224 -25.84 28.42 -1.95
CA GLY A 224 -24.64 29.08 -1.44
C GLY A 224 -24.89 29.80 -0.11
N ASN A 225 -25.98 30.55 0.00
CA ASN A 225 -26.38 31.22 1.25
C ASN A 225 -26.76 30.21 2.36
N LYS A 226 -27.37 29.05 2.03
CA LYS A 226 -27.59 27.97 3.02
C LYS A 226 -26.28 27.37 3.51
N PHE A 227 -25.31 27.14 2.62
CA PHE A 227 -23.98 26.69 3.04
C PHE A 227 -23.25 27.77 3.87
N ALA A 228 -23.37 29.05 3.53
CA ALA A 228 -22.82 30.16 4.30
C ALA A 228 -23.41 30.25 5.73
N TYR A 229 -24.72 30.00 5.91
CA TYR A 229 -25.32 29.93 7.26
C TYR A 229 -24.66 28.88 8.17
N TYR A 230 -24.25 27.74 7.62
CA TYR A 230 -23.48 26.71 8.35
C TYR A 230 -21.96 27.00 8.40
N GLN A 231 -21.50 28.18 7.96
CA GLN A 231 -20.12 28.65 8.14
C GLN A 231 -19.97 29.52 9.40
N ASP A 232 -21.06 30.09 9.94
CA ASP A 232 -21.02 30.96 11.13
C ASP A 232 -20.62 30.21 12.42
N PRO A 233 -19.79 30.78 13.32
CA PRO A 233 -19.32 30.09 14.52
C PRO A 233 -20.39 29.90 15.61
N GLU A 234 -21.54 30.58 15.50
CA GLU A 234 -22.64 30.50 16.46
C GLU A 234 -23.68 29.42 16.11
N SER A 235 -23.63 28.81 14.92
CA SER A 235 -24.54 27.72 14.53
C SER A 235 -24.20 26.44 15.32
N PRO A 236 -25.17 25.79 16.01
CA PRO A 236 -24.90 24.64 16.87
C PRO A 236 -24.63 23.33 16.10
N ASP A 237 -25.09 23.23 14.85
CA ASP A 237 -25.06 22.02 14.03
C ASP A 237 -24.24 22.24 12.74
N ASN A 238 -23.52 21.20 12.31
CA ASN A 238 -22.92 21.15 10.98
C ASN A 238 -24.02 21.04 9.89
N ALA A 239 -23.74 21.52 8.67
CA ALA A 239 -24.63 21.40 7.52
C ALA A 239 -25.14 19.95 7.33
N SER A 240 -26.47 19.79 7.26
CA SER A 240 -27.11 18.47 7.31
C SER A 240 -26.83 17.62 6.07
N PHE A 241 -26.68 16.30 6.24
CA PHE A 241 -26.41 15.41 5.10
C PHE A 241 -27.47 15.48 3.97
N PRO A 242 -28.79 15.58 4.26
CA PRO A 242 -29.80 15.80 3.23
C PRO A 242 -29.56 17.06 2.37
N LEU A 243 -29.01 18.15 2.90
CA LEU A 243 -28.67 19.33 2.09
C LEU A 243 -27.61 19.03 1.01
N TYR A 244 -26.56 18.26 1.34
CA TYR A 244 -25.57 17.82 0.34
C TYR A 244 -26.21 16.89 -0.70
N VAL A 245 -27.08 15.97 -0.27
CA VAL A 245 -27.81 15.03 -1.16
C VAL A 245 -28.73 15.78 -2.13
N VAL A 246 -29.53 16.72 -1.64
CA VAL A 246 -30.38 17.61 -2.44
C VAL A 246 -29.54 18.36 -3.48
N THR A 247 -28.44 18.97 -3.03
CA THR A 247 -27.53 19.73 -3.88
C THR A 247 -26.93 18.85 -4.99
N ALA A 248 -26.47 17.64 -4.64
CA ALA A 248 -25.92 16.68 -5.58
C ALA A 248 -26.95 16.15 -6.59
N LEU A 249 -28.22 15.94 -6.19
CA LEU A 249 -29.30 15.60 -7.10
C LEU A 249 -29.62 16.74 -8.08
N LEU A 250 -29.60 17.99 -7.62
CA LEU A 250 -29.78 19.16 -8.50
C LEU A 250 -28.64 19.30 -9.51
N ILE A 251 -27.39 19.09 -9.08
CA ILE A 251 -26.20 19.09 -9.95
C ILE A 251 -26.29 17.97 -11.00
N LYS A 252 -26.59 16.71 -10.61
CA LYS A 252 -26.69 15.59 -11.56
C LYS A 252 -27.77 15.79 -12.63
N ASN A 253 -28.86 16.47 -12.30
CA ASN A 253 -29.92 16.82 -13.26
C ASN A 253 -29.60 18.07 -14.12
N ASN A 254 -28.39 18.63 -14.02
CA ASN A 254 -27.95 19.88 -14.66
C ASN A 254 -28.82 21.11 -14.31
N LEU A 255 -29.34 21.16 -13.07
CA LEU A 255 -30.18 22.25 -12.56
C LEU A 255 -29.37 23.32 -11.80
N VAL A 256 -28.11 23.00 -11.46
CA VAL A 256 -27.10 23.85 -10.81
C VAL A 256 -25.74 23.48 -11.42
N ASN A 257 -24.94 24.46 -11.88
CA ASN A 257 -23.55 24.18 -12.27
C ASN A 257 -22.66 24.12 -11.02
N ILE A 258 -21.71 23.18 -10.98
CA ILE A 258 -20.73 23.12 -9.88
C ILE A 258 -19.89 24.40 -9.77
N ASN A 259 -19.58 25.06 -10.90
CA ASN A 259 -18.81 26.30 -10.95
C ASN A 259 -19.50 27.47 -10.23
N ASP A 260 -20.83 27.52 -10.23
CA ASP A 260 -21.61 28.61 -9.63
C ASP A 260 -21.70 28.43 -8.09
N LEU A 261 -21.58 27.18 -7.62
CA LEU A 261 -21.68 26.83 -6.20
C LEU A 261 -20.32 26.77 -5.49
N TYR A 262 -19.28 26.27 -6.17
CA TYR A 262 -17.96 26.00 -5.58
C TYR A 262 -17.32 27.21 -4.85
N PRO A 263 -17.45 28.48 -5.33
CA PRO A 263 -16.94 29.66 -4.61
C PRO A 263 -17.64 29.95 -3.27
N HIS A 264 -18.85 29.43 -3.05
CA HIS A 264 -19.62 29.65 -1.82
C HIS A 264 -19.38 28.56 -0.75
N LEU A 265 -18.57 27.54 -1.03
CA LEU A 265 -18.31 26.42 -0.12
C LEU A 265 -17.02 26.65 0.68
N ALA A 266 -17.12 26.58 2.01
CA ALA A 266 -15.95 26.54 2.89
C ALA A 266 -15.31 25.14 2.92
N PRO A 267 -13.99 25.02 3.18
CA PRO A 267 -13.01 26.10 3.33
C PRO A 267 -12.59 26.72 1.99
N GLU A 268 -11.84 27.82 2.01
CA GLU A 268 -11.16 28.36 0.82
C GLU A 268 -10.11 27.38 0.26
N ASN A 269 -9.65 27.60 -0.98
CA ASN A 269 -8.70 26.66 -1.61
C ASN A 269 -7.31 26.69 -0.95
N ASP A 270 -6.85 27.83 -0.47
CA ASP A 270 -5.49 27.99 0.07
C ASP A 270 -5.35 27.39 1.48
N SER A 271 -6.43 27.40 2.28
CA SER A 271 -6.46 26.77 3.60
C SER A 271 -6.55 25.23 3.57
N MET A 272 -6.84 24.62 2.41
CA MET A 272 -6.80 23.16 2.25
C MET A 272 -5.43 22.54 2.59
N ASP A 273 -4.34 23.29 2.39
CA ASP A 273 -2.99 22.85 2.68
C ASP A 273 -2.65 22.92 4.19
N GLU A 274 -3.26 23.87 4.90
CA GLU A 274 -3.19 23.95 6.36
C GLU A 274 -3.99 22.82 7.01
N GLU A 275 -5.19 22.53 6.51
CA GLU A 275 -6.03 21.42 6.98
C GLU A 275 -5.36 20.06 6.75
N TYR A 276 -4.75 19.83 5.58
CA TYR A 276 -3.94 18.62 5.34
C TYR A 276 -2.77 18.52 6.34
N SER A 277 -2.17 19.67 6.68
CA SER A 277 -1.13 19.75 7.71
C SER A 277 -1.65 19.56 9.14
N GLN A 278 -2.94 19.81 9.41
CA GLN A 278 -3.62 19.49 10.67
C GLN A 278 -3.98 18.00 10.74
N TYR A 279 -4.59 17.45 9.70
CA TYR A 279 -4.87 16.02 9.54
C TYR A 279 -3.62 15.17 9.80
N LEU A 280 -2.48 15.52 9.21
CA LEU A 280 -1.21 14.80 9.45
C LEU A 280 -0.67 14.95 10.88
N LYS A 281 -1.02 16.02 11.61
CA LYS A 281 -0.71 16.15 13.06
C LYS A 281 -1.65 15.28 13.89
N GLU A 282 -2.90 15.10 13.49
CA GLU A 282 -3.84 14.19 14.16
C GLU A 282 -3.48 12.73 13.93
N VAL A 283 -3.15 12.34 12.69
CA VAL A 283 -2.64 10.99 12.37
C VAL A 283 -1.38 10.67 13.19
N LYS A 284 -0.43 11.61 13.31
CA LYS A 284 0.73 11.47 14.23
C LYS A 284 0.28 11.21 15.67
N LYS A 285 -0.50 12.13 16.26
CA LYS A 285 -1.00 12.02 17.65
C LYS A 285 -1.73 10.70 17.91
N ASN A 286 -2.49 10.19 16.95
CA ASN A 286 -3.22 8.94 17.09
C ASN A 286 -2.27 7.73 17.06
N THR A 287 -1.32 7.65 16.12
CA THR A 287 -0.28 6.60 16.10
C THR A 287 0.68 6.67 17.30
N GLU A 288 0.87 7.85 17.89
CA GLU A 288 1.66 8.03 19.11
C GLU A 288 0.93 7.46 20.33
N LYS A 289 -0.36 7.80 20.52
CA LYS A 289 -1.23 7.24 21.57
C LYS A 289 -1.31 5.71 21.52
N GLU A 290 -1.36 5.11 20.33
CA GLU A 290 -1.39 3.65 20.17
C GLU A 290 -0.07 2.96 20.53
N THR A 291 1.07 3.67 20.46
CA THR A 291 2.40 3.09 20.74
C THR A 291 2.95 3.38 22.14
N GLU A 292 2.30 4.27 22.90
CA GLU A 292 2.65 4.53 24.30
C GLU A 292 2.29 3.34 25.21
N PRO A 293 3.07 3.08 26.27
CA PRO A 293 2.63 2.17 27.32
C PRO A 293 1.46 2.82 28.09
N ASN A 294 0.47 2.02 28.52
CA ASN A 294 -0.65 2.52 29.31
C ASN A 294 -0.18 3.47 30.44
N PRO A 295 -0.76 4.68 30.59
CA PRO A 295 -0.35 5.62 31.64
C PRO A 295 -0.38 5.04 33.06
N LEU A 296 -1.23 4.03 33.28
CA LEU A 296 -1.34 3.21 34.50
C LEU A 296 -0.06 2.42 34.86
N LEU A 297 0.93 2.32 33.97
CA LEU A 297 2.23 1.67 34.20
C LEU A 297 3.39 2.66 34.31
N SER A 298 3.20 3.92 33.87
CA SER A 298 4.16 5.01 34.08
C SER A 298 3.86 5.81 35.35
N ALA A 299 2.60 5.85 35.78
CA ALA A 299 2.24 6.15 37.16
C ALA A 299 2.62 4.93 38.03
N GLY A 300 3.89 4.85 38.41
CA GLY A 300 4.38 3.81 39.32
C GLY A 300 3.65 3.84 40.66
N SER A 301 3.55 2.69 41.32
CA SER A 301 2.97 2.64 42.66
C SER A 301 3.74 3.56 43.59
N LEU A 302 3.07 4.56 44.15
CA LEU A 302 3.58 5.29 45.30
C LEU A 302 3.78 4.28 46.43
N SER A 303 4.87 4.45 47.20
CA SER A 303 5.15 3.66 48.39
C SER A 303 4.24 4.14 49.52
N ASP A 304 3.14 3.43 49.73
CA ASP A 304 2.12 3.72 50.75
C ASP A 304 2.60 3.28 52.15
N ASP A 305 3.65 3.92 52.63
CA ASP A 305 4.34 3.59 53.89
C ASP A 305 4.91 4.87 54.55
N THR A 306 4.03 5.74 55.06
CA THR A 306 4.40 6.67 56.14
C THR A 306 3.18 7.13 56.94
N VAL A 307 3.27 7.02 58.27
CA VAL A 307 2.18 7.35 59.21
C VAL A 307 1.86 8.86 59.15
N PRO A 308 0.57 9.28 59.12
CA PRO A 308 0.23 10.69 59.14
C PRO A 308 0.65 11.35 60.46
N SER A 309 1.39 12.45 60.36
CA SER A 309 1.65 13.37 61.48
C SER A 309 1.36 14.81 61.07
N ASP A 310 0.53 15.48 61.86
CA ASP A 310 0.14 16.87 61.65
C ASP A 310 1.29 17.83 61.92
N HIS A 311 1.70 18.65 60.93
CA HIS A 311 2.21 20.00 61.22
C HIS A 311 2.06 21.00 60.04
N LYS A 312 0.99 21.79 60.12
CA LYS A 312 0.73 23.15 59.58
C LYS A 312 1.76 23.80 58.62
N LYS A 313 1.25 24.16 57.42
CA LYS A 313 1.51 25.40 56.63
C LYS A 313 2.96 25.60 56.09
N SER A 314 3.17 26.19 54.90
CA SER A 314 2.38 27.20 54.20
C SER A 314 2.61 27.28 52.69
N LYS A 315 1.58 27.74 51.96
CA LYS A 315 1.60 28.48 50.67
C LYS A 315 2.48 27.95 49.52
N ASP A 316 1.82 27.50 48.46
CA ASP A 316 1.82 28.29 47.20
C ASP A 316 0.63 27.93 46.28
N ASP A 317 -0.57 28.39 46.68
CA ASP A 317 -1.77 28.31 45.85
C ASP A 317 -1.75 29.38 44.74
N SER A 318 -0.99 29.14 43.67
CA SER A 318 -0.91 30.04 42.51
C SER A 318 -0.92 29.34 41.14
N SER A 319 -1.06 28.01 41.10
CA SER A 319 -0.99 27.20 39.86
C SER A 319 -2.24 26.37 39.54
N LYS A 320 -3.28 26.32 40.40
CA LYS A 320 -4.50 25.52 40.15
C LYS A 320 -5.65 26.29 39.47
N ASP A 321 -5.80 27.58 39.75
CA ASP A 321 -6.84 28.44 39.15
C ASP A 321 -6.64 28.75 37.65
N LYS A 322 -5.52 28.31 37.06
CA LYS A 322 -5.32 28.33 35.60
C LYS A 322 -5.88 27.06 34.94
N GLU A 323 -5.51 25.88 35.44
CA GLU A 323 -5.99 24.61 34.89
C GLU A 323 -7.52 24.47 34.96
N GLU A 324 -8.18 24.95 36.02
CA GLU A 324 -9.65 24.89 36.15
C GLU A 324 -10.43 25.87 35.25
N LYS A 325 -9.74 26.85 34.65
CA LYS A 325 -10.31 27.73 33.61
C LYS A 325 -10.13 27.10 32.23
N GLU A 326 -8.92 26.64 31.91
CA GLU A 326 -8.64 25.92 30.65
C GLU A 326 -9.54 24.69 30.48
N LYS A 327 -9.72 23.88 31.55
CA LYS A 327 -10.61 22.70 31.57
C LYS A 327 -12.12 23.01 31.45
N LYS A 328 -12.52 24.28 31.38
CA LYS A 328 -13.91 24.70 31.07
C LYS A 328 -14.06 25.27 29.65
N GLU A 329 -12.97 25.68 29.00
CA GLU A 329 -12.98 26.16 27.60
C GLU A 329 -12.89 25.00 26.57
N GLU A 330 -12.38 23.82 26.94
CA GLU A 330 -12.38 22.63 26.07
C GLU A 330 -13.77 21.99 25.84
N LYS A 331 -14.87 22.67 26.19
CA LYS A 331 -16.24 22.21 25.92
C LYS A 331 -16.60 22.34 24.44
N LYS A 332 -16.16 21.37 23.65
CA LYS A 332 -16.55 21.13 22.24
C LYS A 332 -16.37 22.36 21.32
N LYS A 333 -15.12 22.63 20.91
CA LYS A 333 -14.92 23.10 19.53
C LYS A 333 -15.35 21.95 18.59
N ILE A 334 -16.55 22.07 18.03
CA ILE A 334 -16.98 21.17 16.95
C ILE A 334 -16.03 21.41 15.78
N VAL A 335 -15.32 20.37 15.35
CA VAL A 335 -14.54 20.43 14.11
C VAL A 335 -15.56 20.56 12.98
N LYS A 336 -15.61 21.74 12.36
CA LYS A 336 -16.51 22.00 11.23
C LYS A 336 -16.12 21.10 10.08
N THR A 337 -17.09 20.33 9.59
CA THR A 337 -16.89 19.42 8.45
C THR A 337 -16.82 20.20 7.15
N ASN A 338 -15.73 20.03 6.38
CA ASN A 338 -15.54 20.69 5.09
C ASN A 338 -16.75 20.48 4.16
N GLN A 339 -17.37 21.58 3.74
CA GLN A 339 -18.58 21.53 2.91
C GLN A 339 -18.27 20.99 1.52
N LYS A 340 -17.06 21.27 1.00
CA LYS A 340 -16.50 20.65 -0.21
C LYS A 340 -16.39 19.12 -0.11
N ALA A 341 -16.04 18.57 1.06
CA ALA A 341 -15.94 17.13 1.28
C ALA A 341 -17.34 16.47 1.37
N GLY A 342 -18.26 17.09 2.12
CA GLY A 342 -19.65 16.60 2.24
C GLY A 342 -20.39 16.59 0.91
N LEU A 343 -20.21 17.62 0.08
CA LEU A 343 -20.78 17.68 -1.28
C LEU A 343 -20.17 16.61 -2.20
N LEU A 344 -18.86 16.40 -2.15
CA LEU A 344 -18.18 15.37 -2.94
C LEU A 344 -18.63 13.95 -2.53
N ALA A 345 -18.81 13.68 -1.24
CA ALA A 345 -19.39 12.42 -0.75
C ALA A 345 -20.83 12.24 -1.27
N ALA A 346 -21.67 13.27 -1.25
CA ALA A 346 -23.02 13.20 -1.79
C ALA A 346 -23.03 12.93 -3.31
N LEU A 347 -22.23 13.64 -4.11
CA LEU A 347 -22.13 13.45 -5.57
C LEU A 347 -21.66 12.02 -5.93
N LEU A 348 -20.64 11.50 -5.25
CA LEU A 348 -20.16 10.13 -5.43
C LEU A 348 -21.23 9.10 -5.04
N SER A 349 -22.00 9.35 -3.96
CA SER A 349 -23.08 8.46 -3.53
C SER A 349 -24.22 8.30 -4.54
N ILE A 350 -24.49 9.38 -5.30
CA ILE A 350 -25.49 9.47 -6.36
C ILE A 350 -24.94 9.02 -7.74
N GLY A 351 -23.64 8.72 -7.82
CA GLY A 351 -22.97 8.21 -9.02
C GLY A 351 -22.56 9.27 -10.04
N ASP A 352 -22.57 10.57 -9.70
CA ASP A 352 -22.11 11.62 -10.62
C ASP A 352 -20.57 11.69 -10.65
N LEU A 353 -19.99 10.91 -11.56
CA LEU A 353 -18.54 10.87 -11.77
C LEU A 353 -17.98 12.12 -12.46
N LYS A 354 -18.79 12.89 -13.19
CA LYS A 354 -18.33 14.04 -13.97
C LYS A 354 -18.03 15.22 -13.05
N ASN A 355 -19.01 15.61 -12.23
CA ASN A 355 -18.84 16.72 -11.31
C ASN A 355 -17.93 16.36 -10.12
N SER A 356 -17.97 15.10 -9.65
CA SER A 356 -17.00 14.61 -8.65
C SER A 356 -15.55 14.70 -9.13
N LYS A 357 -15.27 14.40 -10.41
CA LYS A 357 -13.92 14.50 -10.98
C LYS A 357 -13.41 15.94 -11.01
N ILE A 358 -14.27 16.92 -11.30
CA ILE A 358 -13.88 18.35 -11.30
C ILE A 358 -13.38 18.77 -9.92
N ILE A 359 -14.13 18.44 -8.86
CA ILE A 359 -13.74 18.73 -7.46
C ILE A 359 -12.41 18.03 -7.11
N LEU A 360 -12.25 16.76 -7.50
CA LEU A 360 -11.06 15.95 -7.24
C LEU A 360 -9.81 16.35 -8.05
N ASP A 361 -9.95 16.91 -9.25
CA ASP A 361 -8.82 17.45 -10.01
C ASP A 361 -8.38 18.84 -9.48
N VAL A 362 -9.31 19.64 -8.93
CA VAL A 362 -8.97 20.90 -8.22
C VAL A 362 -8.33 20.63 -6.86
N SER A 363 -8.83 19.63 -6.11
CA SER A 363 -8.47 19.39 -4.71
C SER A 363 -8.21 17.90 -4.40
N PRO A 364 -7.17 17.28 -5.00
CA PRO A 364 -6.95 15.83 -4.94
C PRO A 364 -6.71 15.28 -3.52
N ARG A 365 -6.29 16.13 -2.57
CA ARG A 365 -6.07 15.72 -1.16
C ARG A 365 -7.37 15.36 -0.42
N LEU A 366 -8.54 15.82 -0.90
CA LEU A 366 -9.84 15.45 -0.32
C LEU A 366 -10.09 13.93 -0.34
N GLY A 367 -9.66 13.25 -1.40
CA GLY A 367 -9.77 11.79 -1.54
C GLY A 367 -8.86 10.98 -0.60
N ILE A 368 -8.00 11.67 0.17
CA ILE A 368 -7.07 11.09 1.15
C ILE A 368 -7.46 11.51 2.58
N MET A 369 -7.97 12.72 2.79
CA MET A 369 -8.33 13.15 4.16
C MET A 369 -9.60 12.47 4.71
N TYR A 370 -10.54 12.05 3.85
CA TYR A 370 -11.86 11.58 4.28
C TYR A 370 -12.14 10.12 3.90
N GLN A 371 -12.26 9.27 4.92
CA GLN A 371 -12.57 7.84 4.79
C GLN A 371 -13.89 7.57 4.06
N GLU A 372 -14.89 8.45 4.21
CA GLU A 372 -16.17 8.37 3.49
C GLU A 372 -15.98 8.46 1.97
N ILE A 373 -15.09 9.34 1.51
CA ILE A 373 -14.78 9.54 0.08
C ILE A 373 -14.00 8.32 -0.46
N VAL A 374 -13.04 7.80 0.32
CA VAL A 374 -12.33 6.55 0.01
C VAL A 374 -13.30 5.39 -0.16
N HIS A 375 -14.19 5.16 0.81
CA HIS A 375 -15.20 4.10 0.75
C HIS A 375 -16.14 4.25 -0.45
N LEU A 376 -16.61 5.47 -0.75
CA LEU A 376 -17.51 5.73 -1.88
C LEU A 376 -16.82 5.51 -3.25
N ILE A 377 -15.56 5.95 -3.43
CA ILE A 377 -14.81 5.63 -4.66
C ILE A 377 -14.53 4.13 -4.75
N SER A 378 -14.19 3.47 -3.64
CA SER A 378 -14.03 2.02 -3.59
C SER A 378 -15.34 1.26 -3.92
N ARG A 379 -16.51 1.76 -3.50
CA ARG A 379 -17.84 1.23 -3.85
C ARG A 379 -18.12 1.35 -5.36
N ILE A 380 -17.71 2.45 -5.99
CA ILE A 380 -17.78 2.65 -7.45
C ILE A 380 -16.85 1.67 -8.18
N ILE A 381 -15.58 1.54 -7.73
CA ILE A 381 -14.63 0.55 -8.28
C ILE A 381 -15.20 -0.87 -8.13
N HIS A 382 -15.78 -1.21 -6.97
CA HIS A 382 -16.37 -2.53 -6.70
C HIS A 382 -17.45 -2.89 -7.73
N VAL A 383 -18.36 -1.96 -8.04
CA VAL A 383 -19.39 -2.16 -9.07
C VAL A 383 -18.77 -2.29 -10.46
N SER A 384 -17.81 -1.42 -10.80
CA SER A 384 -17.13 -1.42 -12.10
C SER A 384 -16.41 -2.73 -12.42
N ILE A 385 -15.75 -3.36 -11.42
CA ILE A 385 -15.00 -4.62 -11.59
C ILE A 385 -15.83 -5.89 -11.41
N GLN A 386 -17.05 -5.80 -10.86
CA GLN A 386 -17.83 -6.97 -10.48
C GLN A 386 -18.11 -7.97 -11.62
N PRO A 387 -18.52 -7.56 -12.85
CA PRO A 387 -18.80 -8.52 -13.92
C PRO A 387 -17.52 -9.19 -14.46
N LEU A 388 -16.43 -8.43 -14.66
CA LEU A 388 -15.13 -9.01 -15.01
C LEU A 388 -14.65 -9.98 -13.92
N TYR A 389 -14.82 -9.65 -12.63
CA TYR A 389 -14.45 -10.53 -11.52
C TYR A 389 -15.27 -11.83 -11.50
N LYS A 390 -16.61 -11.78 -11.70
CA LYS A 390 -17.45 -12.99 -11.87
C LYS A 390 -16.93 -13.86 -13.03
N LYS A 391 -16.75 -13.25 -14.22
CA LYS A 391 -16.30 -13.91 -15.47
C LYS A 391 -14.94 -14.59 -15.32
N VAL A 392 -13.95 -13.90 -14.77
CA VAL A 392 -12.56 -14.39 -14.64
C VAL A 392 -12.43 -15.45 -13.55
N MET A 393 -13.11 -15.28 -12.41
CA MET A 393 -13.04 -16.26 -11.30
C MET A 393 -13.95 -17.48 -11.50
N LYS A 394 -14.79 -17.48 -12.54
CA LYS A 394 -15.83 -18.50 -12.79
C LYS A 394 -16.69 -18.78 -11.56
N ILE A 395 -17.04 -17.71 -10.83
CA ILE A 395 -17.98 -17.79 -9.72
C ILE A 395 -19.33 -18.17 -10.32
N PRO A 396 -19.95 -19.30 -9.93
CA PRO A 396 -21.25 -19.67 -10.47
C PRO A 396 -22.28 -18.58 -10.16
N ASP A 397 -23.16 -18.29 -11.11
CA ASP A 397 -24.29 -17.36 -10.92
C ASP A 397 -25.41 -17.93 -10.02
N THR A 398 -25.10 -18.98 -9.26
CA THR A 398 -25.70 -19.21 -7.95
C THR A 398 -25.36 -18.04 -7.03
N GLU A 399 -26.14 -16.98 -7.18
CA GLU A 399 -26.77 -16.36 -6.02
C GLU A 399 -27.70 -17.43 -5.38
N GLU A 400 -27.09 -18.46 -4.79
CA GLU A 400 -27.64 -19.11 -3.61
C GLU A 400 -27.74 -18.00 -2.57
N SER A 401 -28.89 -17.35 -2.60
CA SER A 401 -29.26 -16.35 -1.62
C SER A 401 -29.03 -16.97 -0.25
N LEU A 402 -28.18 -16.34 0.56
CA LEU A 402 -28.14 -16.57 2.01
C LEU A 402 -29.40 -15.94 2.61
N GLU A 403 -30.53 -16.43 2.13
CA GLU A 403 -31.87 -15.94 2.39
C GLU A 403 -32.17 -16.29 3.84
N PRO A 404 -32.37 -15.29 4.72
CA PRO A 404 -32.72 -15.58 6.10
C PRO A 404 -34.03 -16.37 6.08
N LYS A 405 -34.02 -17.56 6.69
CA LYS A 405 -35.17 -18.47 6.74
C LYS A 405 -36.45 -17.69 7.10
N PRO A 406 -37.61 -18.00 6.47
CA PRO A 406 -38.73 -17.06 6.28
C PRO A 406 -39.60 -16.82 7.53
N TYR A 407 -38.97 -16.55 8.67
CA TYR A 407 -39.58 -16.25 9.96
C TYR A 407 -38.98 -14.99 10.60
N LEU A 408 -38.48 -14.06 9.78
CA LEU A 408 -38.03 -12.73 10.18
C LEU A 408 -38.75 -11.69 9.31
N THR A 409 -39.62 -10.88 9.94
CA THR A 409 -40.46 -9.89 9.27
C THR A 409 -39.59 -8.81 8.61
N ILE A 410 -39.66 -8.70 7.28
CA ILE A 410 -38.84 -7.76 6.51
C ILE A 410 -39.51 -6.38 6.52
N HIS A 411 -39.07 -5.52 7.43
CA HIS A 411 -39.29 -4.08 7.30
C HIS A 411 -38.17 -3.46 6.46
N TYR A 412 -38.56 -2.63 5.49
CA TYR A 412 -37.66 -1.81 4.68
C TYR A 412 -37.66 -0.39 5.24
N GLU A 413 -36.47 0.16 5.52
CA GLU A 413 -36.29 1.56 5.86
C GLU A 413 -35.31 2.20 4.87
N LEU A 414 -35.65 3.39 4.38
CA LEU A 414 -34.76 4.22 3.56
C LEU A 414 -33.53 4.56 4.40
N CYS A 415 -32.33 4.26 3.89
CA CYS A 415 -31.10 4.56 4.61
C CYS A 415 -30.02 5.14 3.69
N ASN A 416 -29.11 5.88 4.31
CA ASN A 416 -28.02 6.55 3.60
C ASN A 416 -26.85 5.60 3.34
N PRO A 417 -26.05 5.84 2.27
CA PRO A 417 -24.85 5.06 2.01
C PRO A 417 -23.75 5.40 3.03
N LEU A 418 -23.81 6.58 3.66
CA LEU A 418 -23.01 6.90 4.85
C LEU A 418 -23.39 6.06 6.08
N TYR A 419 -24.57 5.43 6.13
CA TYR A 419 -24.91 4.48 7.18
C TYR A 419 -24.22 3.12 6.97
N GLU A 420 -23.93 2.72 5.73
CA GLU A 420 -23.04 1.57 5.45
C GLU A 420 -21.60 1.91 5.89
N ALA A 421 -21.09 3.10 5.55
CA ALA A 421 -19.74 3.55 5.93
C ALA A 421 -19.55 3.64 7.47
N ASN A 422 -20.50 4.23 8.19
CA ASN A 422 -20.40 4.41 9.64
C ASN A 422 -20.65 3.12 10.46
N LEU A 423 -21.09 2.02 9.84
CA LEU A 423 -21.23 0.71 10.48
C LEU A 423 -19.89 -0.03 10.69
N VAL A 424 -18.76 0.52 10.24
CA VAL A 424 -17.41 0.00 10.47
C VAL A 424 -16.93 0.24 11.92
N ILE A 425 -17.62 1.08 12.71
CA ILE A 425 -17.39 1.20 14.15
C ILE A 425 -17.70 -0.17 14.82
N PRO A 426 -16.79 -0.75 15.61
CA PRO A 426 -17.01 -2.05 16.24
C PRO A 426 -18.24 -2.00 17.16
N ARG A 427 -19.27 -2.80 16.84
CA ARG A 427 -20.54 -2.90 17.58
C ARG A 427 -20.30 -2.94 19.09
N LYS A 428 -20.82 -1.94 19.82
CA LYS A 428 -20.84 -1.96 21.30
C LYS A 428 -21.47 -3.28 21.77
N LYS A 429 -20.70 -4.09 22.51
CA LYS A 429 -21.15 -5.41 23.01
C LYS A 429 -22.42 -5.24 23.85
N GLY A 430 -23.51 -5.89 23.46
CA GLY A 430 -24.74 -5.92 24.26
C GLY A 430 -25.97 -6.40 23.51
N TYR A 431 -26.32 -5.76 22.39
CA TYR A 431 -27.62 -5.95 21.75
C TYR A 431 -27.69 -7.17 20.83
N ARG A 432 -28.61 -8.09 21.16
CA ARG A 432 -29.10 -9.12 20.24
C ARG A 432 -30.05 -8.46 19.25
N VAL A 433 -29.85 -8.70 17.94
CA VAL A 433 -30.74 -8.16 16.89
C VAL A 433 -32.01 -9.01 16.85
N SER A 434 -33.18 -8.38 17.02
CA SER A 434 -34.50 -9.05 16.99
C SER A 434 -35.26 -8.86 15.67
N SER A 435 -34.77 -8.00 14.77
CA SER A 435 -35.41 -7.66 13.49
C SER A 435 -34.31 -7.44 12.44
N VAL A 436 -34.40 -8.10 11.29
CA VAL A 436 -33.46 -7.87 10.17
C VAL A 436 -34.07 -6.84 9.23
N ILE A 437 -33.99 -5.57 9.62
CA ILE A 437 -34.32 -4.44 8.76
C ILE A 437 -33.28 -4.39 7.63
N ARG A 438 -33.74 -4.50 6.37
CA ARG A 438 -32.86 -4.43 5.20
C ARG A 438 -32.83 -3.00 4.68
N TYR A 439 -31.88 -2.23 5.19
CA TYR A 439 -31.60 -0.88 4.71
C TYR A 439 -31.24 -0.89 3.22
N MET A 440 -31.83 0.03 2.47
CA MET A 440 -31.55 0.24 1.04
C MET A 440 -31.32 1.72 0.75
N PHE A 441 -30.38 2.00 -0.15
CA PHE A 441 -30.12 3.37 -0.61
C PHE A 441 -31.29 3.85 -1.48
N PHE A 442 -31.89 4.99 -1.10
CA PHE A 442 -33.12 5.51 -1.70
C PHE A 442 -33.00 5.75 -3.22
N TYR A 443 -31.89 6.36 -3.67
CA TYR A 443 -31.67 6.66 -5.08
C TYR A 443 -31.09 5.46 -5.83
N GLN A 444 -31.96 4.53 -6.25
CA GLN A 444 -31.54 3.26 -6.85
C GLN A 444 -30.80 3.38 -8.20
N GLN A 445 -31.03 4.47 -8.95
CA GLN A 445 -30.47 4.69 -10.29
C GLN A 445 -28.97 5.04 -10.33
N TRP A 446 -28.29 5.15 -9.17
CA TRP A 446 -26.87 5.52 -9.06
C TRP A 446 -25.89 4.65 -9.86
N LYS A 447 -26.28 3.41 -10.20
CA LYS A 447 -25.45 2.47 -10.96
C LYS A 447 -25.35 2.79 -12.46
N ASN A 448 -26.31 3.54 -13.02
CA ASN A 448 -26.50 3.65 -14.47
C ASN A 448 -25.36 4.42 -15.17
N ASP A 449 -24.72 5.36 -14.47
CA ASP A 449 -23.66 6.22 -15.00
C ASP A 449 -22.24 5.69 -14.73
N ILE A 450 -22.11 4.50 -14.12
CA ILE A 450 -20.83 3.90 -13.74
C ILE A 450 -20.23 3.12 -14.93
N PRO A 451 -18.97 3.36 -15.33
CA PRO A 451 -18.33 2.58 -16.38
C PRO A 451 -18.14 1.13 -15.92
N ILE A 452 -18.65 0.19 -16.72
CA ILE A 452 -18.56 -1.26 -16.45
C ILE A 452 -17.34 -1.82 -17.17
N CYS A 453 -16.41 -2.45 -16.45
CA CYS A 453 -15.27 -3.12 -17.06
C CYS A 453 -15.67 -4.52 -17.55
N ASN A 454 -15.58 -4.77 -18.85
CA ASN A 454 -15.86 -6.08 -19.47
C ASN A 454 -14.59 -6.78 -20.00
N THR A 455 -13.53 -6.00 -20.23
CA THR A 455 -12.19 -6.42 -20.65
C THR A 455 -11.13 -5.98 -19.63
N PHE A 456 -9.91 -6.50 -19.77
CA PHE A 456 -8.77 -6.00 -18.99
C PHE A 456 -8.27 -4.63 -19.48
N ASP A 457 -8.54 -4.27 -20.74
CA ASP A 457 -8.23 -2.95 -21.30
C ASP A 457 -9.07 -1.85 -20.66
N ASP A 458 -10.38 -2.08 -20.48
CA ASP A 458 -11.27 -1.19 -19.71
C ASP A 458 -10.69 -0.98 -18.32
N LEU A 459 -10.34 -2.08 -17.64
CA LEU A 459 -9.85 -2.08 -16.28
C LEU A 459 -8.57 -1.24 -16.14
N LEU A 460 -7.59 -1.44 -17.01
CA LEU A 460 -6.33 -0.69 -16.97
C LEU A 460 -6.49 0.76 -17.43
N ASN A 461 -7.52 1.08 -18.22
CA ASN A 461 -7.86 2.45 -18.59
C ASN A 461 -8.65 3.21 -17.50
N TYR A 462 -9.49 2.55 -16.71
CA TYR A 462 -10.31 3.21 -15.69
C TYR A 462 -9.69 3.20 -14.29
N ILE A 463 -9.11 2.08 -13.83
CA ILE A 463 -8.68 1.93 -12.44
C ILE A 463 -7.56 2.91 -12.03
N PRO A 464 -6.48 3.12 -12.81
CA PRO A 464 -5.45 4.09 -12.45
C PRO A 464 -5.99 5.51 -12.27
N LYS A 465 -7.06 5.89 -12.99
CA LYS A 465 -7.71 7.19 -12.84
C LYS A 465 -8.42 7.31 -11.49
N PHE A 466 -9.07 6.26 -11.00
CA PHE A 466 -9.66 6.27 -9.64
C PHE A 466 -8.61 6.13 -8.54
N LEU A 467 -7.59 5.28 -8.72
CA LEU A 467 -6.51 5.10 -7.74
C LEU A 467 -5.68 6.38 -7.54
N LYS A 468 -5.56 7.26 -8.56
CA LYS A 468 -4.94 8.59 -8.43
C LYS A 468 -5.53 9.41 -7.26
N TYR A 469 -6.84 9.32 -7.04
CA TYR A 469 -7.55 10.13 -6.03
C TYR A 469 -7.66 9.44 -4.66
N VAL A 470 -7.73 8.10 -4.63
CA VAL A 470 -7.76 7.31 -3.37
C VAL A 470 -6.35 7.13 -2.78
N GLY A 471 -5.32 7.12 -3.62
CA GLY A 471 -3.95 6.88 -3.19
C GLY A 471 -3.80 5.53 -2.50
N ILE A 472 -3.11 5.53 -1.36
CA ILE A 472 -2.82 4.32 -0.56
C ILE A 472 -4.04 3.91 0.30
N GLN A 473 -5.02 4.79 0.48
CA GLN A 473 -6.12 4.58 1.44
C GLN A 473 -7.10 3.46 1.05
N ILE A 474 -6.95 2.87 -0.14
CA ILE A 474 -7.62 1.63 -0.56
C ILE A 474 -7.41 0.44 0.42
N HIS A 475 -6.42 0.52 1.33
CA HIS A 475 -6.29 -0.42 2.45
C HIS A 475 -7.53 -0.51 3.35
N GLN A 476 -8.37 0.54 3.39
CA GLN A 476 -9.64 0.57 4.14
C GLN A 476 -10.64 -0.41 3.53
N GLU A 477 -10.70 -0.51 2.20
CA GLU A 477 -11.58 -1.42 1.46
C GLU A 477 -10.86 -2.66 0.93
N LEU A 478 -10.50 -3.52 1.88
CA LEU A 478 -9.86 -4.81 1.62
C LEU A 478 -10.63 -5.68 0.60
N THR A 479 -11.96 -5.54 0.54
CA THR A 479 -12.82 -6.28 -0.40
C THR A 479 -12.52 -5.92 -1.86
N VAL A 480 -12.18 -4.66 -2.13
CA VAL A 480 -11.78 -4.18 -3.46
C VAL A 480 -10.33 -4.54 -3.71
N LEU A 481 -9.44 -4.25 -2.77
CA LEU A 481 -8.00 -4.50 -2.91
C LEU A 481 -7.69 -5.99 -3.20
N THR A 482 -8.39 -6.92 -2.52
CA THR A 482 -8.26 -8.37 -2.80
C THR A 482 -8.78 -8.76 -4.18
N LYS A 483 -9.92 -8.20 -4.65
CA LYS A 483 -10.41 -8.43 -6.02
C LYS A 483 -9.42 -7.94 -7.07
N LEU A 484 -8.81 -6.76 -6.86
CA LEU A 484 -7.83 -6.20 -7.80
C LEU A 484 -6.55 -7.04 -7.88
N VAL A 485 -5.99 -7.46 -6.74
CA VAL A 485 -4.83 -8.36 -6.69
C VAL A 485 -5.14 -9.70 -7.39
N ARG A 486 -6.36 -10.24 -7.21
CA ARG A 486 -6.83 -11.46 -7.88
C ARG A 486 -7.01 -11.30 -9.39
N LEU A 487 -7.52 -10.16 -9.86
CA LEU A 487 -7.65 -9.85 -11.30
C LEU A 487 -6.27 -9.69 -11.95
N ALA A 488 -5.34 -8.97 -11.33
CA ALA A 488 -3.96 -8.87 -11.80
C ALA A 488 -3.30 -10.25 -11.92
N LYS A 489 -3.44 -11.08 -10.88
CA LYS A 489 -2.93 -12.46 -10.79
C LYS A 489 -3.55 -13.42 -11.81
N ALA A 490 -4.75 -13.13 -12.31
CA ALA A 490 -5.36 -13.86 -13.41
C ALA A 490 -4.78 -13.39 -14.76
N HIS A 491 -4.81 -12.08 -15.02
CA HIS A 491 -4.29 -11.48 -16.26
C HIS A 491 -2.83 -11.88 -16.53
N ILE A 492 -1.94 -11.72 -15.54
CA ILE A 492 -0.50 -12.03 -15.65
C ILE A 492 -0.22 -13.54 -15.86
N LYS A 493 -1.22 -14.42 -15.68
CA LYS A 493 -1.12 -15.85 -16.01
C LYS A 493 -1.57 -16.20 -17.43
N GLU A 494 -2.26 -15.29 -18.11
CA GLU A 494 -2.62 -15.47 -19.52
C GLU A 494 -1.36 -15.24 -20.37
N LYS A 495 -1.07 -16.14 -21.31
CA LYS A 495 0.24 -16.18 -22.02
C LYS A 495 0.49 -15.00 -22.97
N ASN A 496 -0.46 -14.08 -23.12
CA ASN A 496 -0.51 -13.08 -24.18
C ASN A 496 -0.46 -11.62 -23.66
N VAL A 497 0.07 -11.37 -22.45
CA VAL A 497 0.13 -10.02 -21.87
C VAL A 497 1.29 -9.22 -22.45
N SER A 498 0.97 -8.16 -23.21
CA SER A 498 1.93 -7.18 -23.73
C SER A 498 2.80 -6.54 -22.63
N GLU A 499 4.05 -6.20 -22.96
CA GLU A 499 4.99 -5.57 -22.01
C GLU A 499 4.45 -4.25 -21.43
N GLU A 500 3.68 -3.48 -22.21
CA GLU A 500 3.01 -2.27 -21.76
C GLU A 500 2.06 -2.53 -20.58
N TYR A 501 1.22 -3.55 -20.66
CA TYR A 501 0.31 -3.92 -19.58
C TYR A 501 1.04 -4.48 -18.35
N ASN A 502 2.13 -5.20 -18.56
CA ASN A 502 3.01 -5.62 -17.45
C ASN A 502 3.63 -4.38 -16.76
N ASN A 503 4.09 -3.39 -17.50
CA ASN A 503 4.60 -2.13 -16.96
C ASN A 503 3.50 -1.32 -16.24
N MET A 504 2.25 -1.30 -16.73
CA MET A 504 1.11 -0.72 -16.02
C MET A 504 0.84 -1.45 -14.70
N TRP A 505 0.83 -2.79 -14.70
CA TRP A 505 0.65 -3.57 -13.47
C TRP A 505 1.79 -3.37 -12.47
N LEU A 506 3.05 -3.31 -12.91
CA LEU A 506 4.20 -3.01 -12.06
C LEU A 506 4.13 -1.60 -11.46
N SER A 507 3.63 -0.62 -12.23
CA SER A 507 3.30 0.71 -11.71
C SER A 507 2.24 0.65 -10.61
N ILE A 508 1.11 -0.03 -10.84
CA ILE A 508 0.03 -0.19 -9.84
C ILE A 508 0.51 -0.91 -8.58
N ILE A 509 1.32 -1.98 -8.73
CA ILE A 509 1.86 -2.76 -7.61
C ILE A 509 2.82 -1.92 -6.75
N SER A 510 3.70 -1.13 -7.38
CA SER A 510 4.70 -0.31 -6.67
C SER A 510 4.14 0.97 -6.05
N THR A 511 3.10 1.56 -6.65
CA THR A 511 2.48 2.82 -6.19
C THR A 511 1.32 2.63 -5.22
N TYR A 512 0.53 1.55 -5.37
CA TYR A 512 -0.66 1.32 -4.55
C TYR A 512 -0.58 0.04 -3.73
N PHE A 513 -0.41 -1.15 -4.34
CA PHE A 513 -0.60 -2.41 -3.62
C PHE A 513 0.43 -2.66 -2.51
N LEU A 514 1.73 -2.54 -2.79
CA LEU A 514 2.78 -2.69 -1.78
C LEU A 514 2.71 -1.59 -0.70
N PRO A 515 2.61 -0.28 -1.06
CA PRO A 515 2.36 0.80 -0.09
C PRO A 515 1.13 0.57 0.82
N SER A 516 0.06 -0.04 0.33
CA SER A 516 -1.16 -0.28 1.11
C SER A 516 -0.96 -1.31 2.23
N VAL A 517 -0.02 -2.25 2.09
CA VAL A 517 0.32 -3.23 3.14
C VAL A 517 0.81 -2.53 4.41
N SER A 518 1.58 -1.44 4.25
CA SER A 518 2.11 -0.64 5.36
C SER A 518 1.03 0.00 6.24
N LEU A 519 -0.15 0.30 5.68
CA LEU A 519 -1.29 0.89 6.40
C LEU A 519 -2.32 -0.15 6.88
N LEU A 520 -2.25 -1.41 6.42
CA LEU A 520 -3.10 -2.48 6.93
C LEU A 520 -2.67 -2.90 8.34
N TYR A 521 -3.62 -3.04 9.26
CA TYR A 521 -3.38 -3.76 10.51
C TYR A 521 -3.21 -5.27 10.22
N SER A 522 -1.98 -5.78 10.33
CA SER A 522 -1.60 -7.20 10.46
C SER A 522 -2.55 -8.21 9.78
N ASN A 523 -2.54 -8.27 8.44
CA ASN A 523 -3.41 -9.18 7.67
C ASN A 523 -2.63 -10.20 6.81
N PRO A 524 -2.28 -11.39 7.35
CA PRO A 524 -1.56 -12.43 6.61
C PRO A 524 -2.31 -12.92 5.36
N GLY A 525 -3.66 -12.97 5.40
CA GLY A 525 -4.47 -13.46 4.29
C GLY A 525 -4.34 -12.60 3.04
N PHE A 526 -4.26 -11.28 3.20
CA PHE A 526 -3.96 -10.37 2.09
C PHE A 526 -2.54 -10.55 1.57
N VAL A 527 -1.55 -10.64 2.46
CA VAL A 527 -0.14 -10.81 2.11
C VAL A 527 0.08 -12.11 1.32
N MET A 528 -0.64 -13.19 1.64
CA MET A 528 -0.59 -14.45 0.89
C MET A 528 -1.19 -14.35 -0.53
N GLU A 529 -2.24 -13.56 -0.74
CA GLU A 529 -2.79 -13.30 -2.08
C GLU A 529 -1.86 -12.39 -2.90
N LEU A 530 -1.28 -11.37 -2.26
CA LEU A 530 -0.29 -10.48 -2.86
C LEU A 530 1.00 -11.23 -3.25
N TRP A 531 1.45 -12.20 -2.44
CA TRP A 531 2.49 -13.15 -2.84
C TRP A 531 2.11 -13.98 -4.07
N GLY A 532 0.85 -14.43 -4.13
CA GLY A 532 0.31 -15.17 -5.28
C GLY A 532 0.37 -14.40 -6.60
N LEU A 533 0.32 -13.06 -6.55
CA LEU A 533 0.59 -12.14 -7.66
C LEU A 533 2.10 -11.94 -7.89
N ILE A 534 2.84 -11.53 -6.85
CA ILE A 534 4.26 -11.15 -6.94
C ILE A 534 5.14 -12.33 -7.40
N LYS A 535 4.82 -13.57 -6.99
CA LYS A 535 5.54 -14.80 -7.39
C LYS A 535 5.57 -15.05 -8.90
N GLN A 536 4.65 -14.48 -9.70
CA GLN A 536 4.70 -14.64 -11.16
C GLN A 536 5.90 -13.90 -11.79
N TYR A 537 6.46 -12.89 -11.10
CA TYR A 537 7.58 -12.10 -11.61
C TYR A 537 8.95 -12.71 -11.25
N PRO A 538 9.97 -12.58 -12.13
CA PRO A 538 11.34 -13.00 -11.82
C PRO A 538 11.93 -12.16 -10.68
N TYR A 539 12.87 -12.74 -9.92
CA TYR A 539 13.34 -12.16 -8.65
C TYR A 539 13.95 -10.76 -8.80
N GLN A 540 14.57 -10.45 -9.95
CA GLN A 540 15.11 -9.12 -10.24
C GLN A 540 14.02 -8.03 -10.21
N VAL A 541 12.84 -8.32 -10.78
CA VAL A 541 11.69 -7.41 -10.78
C VAL A 541 11.08 -7.33 -9.38
N ARG A 542 10.97 -8.46 -8.66
CA ARG A 542 10.51 -8.48 -7.26
C ARG A 542 11.39 -7.60 -6.35
N TYR A 543 12.71 -7.73 -6.47
CA TYR A 543 13.67 -6.94 -5.69
C TYR A 543 13.66 -5.45 -6.07
N SER A 544 13.44 -5.12 -7.35
CA SER A 544 13.20 -3.73 -7.78
C SER A 544 11.94 -3.14 -7.13
N LEU A 545 10.84 -3.90 -7.04
CA LEU A 545 9.62 -3.49 -6.34
C LEU A 545 9.88 -3.26 -4.83
N TYR A 546 10.65 -4.13 -4.18
CA TYR A 546 10.99 -3.98 -2.75
C TYR A 546 11.90 -2.78 -2.48
N SER A 547 12.88 -2.51 -3.36
CA SER A 547 13.72 -1.30 -3.27
C SER A 547 12.90 -0.02 -3.47
N ASN A 548 11.96 -0.01 -4.42
CA ASN A 548 11.01 1.08 -4.60
C ASN A 548 10.13 1.28 -3.35
N TRP A 549 9.61 0.20 -2.74
CA TRP A 549 8.87 0.29 -1.48
C TRP A 549 9.73 0.93 -0.38
N LYS A 550 10.98 0.47 -0.19
CA LYS A 550 11.91 0.99 0.84
C LYS A 550 12.23 2.48 0.67
N ASN A 551 12.58 2.88 -0.55
CA ASN A 551 13.29 4.13 -0.81
C ASN A 551 12.39 5.22 -1.44
N LYS A 552 11.41 4.83 -2.26
CA LYS A 552 10.54 5.77 -2.99
C LYS A 552 9.21 5.97 -2.26
N SER A 553 8.51 4.89 -1.89
CA SER A 553 7.14 4.98 -1.37
C SER A 553 7.03 5.71 -0.02
N TYR A 554 7.98 5.49 0.91
CA TYR A 554 8.05 6.22 2.19
C TYR A 554 8.56 7.67 2.07
N ARG A 555 9.07 8.10 0.91
CA ARG A 555 9.46 9.50 0.66
C ARG A 555 8.36 10.31 0.01
N ILE A 556 7.58 9.70 -0.89
CA ILE A 556 6.45 10.35 -1.57
C ILE A 556 5.29 10.60 -0.60
N ASN A 557 4.99 9.64 0.29
CA ASN A 557 3.74 9.63 1.05
C ASN A 557 3.97 9.92 2.54
N GLN A 558 3.42 11.04 3.02
CA GLN A 558 3.68 11.54 4.37
C GLN A 558 3.05 10.66 5.47
N GLU A 559 1.91 10.02 5.19
CA GLU A 559 1.30 9.00 6.06
C GLU A 559 2.23 7.82 6.32
N LEU A 560 2.88 7.31 5.26
CA LEU A 560 3.84 6.21 5.39
C LEU A 560 5.09 6.62 6.17
N ALA A 561 5.51 7.89 6.09
CA ALA A 561 6.60 8.39 6.92
C ALA A 561 6.24 8.38 8.42
N ILE A 562 4.98 8.67 8.78
CA ILE A 562 4.47 8.58 10.16
C ILE A 562 4.48 7.11 10.62
N VAL A 563 3.87 6.22 9.84
CA VAL A 563 3.80 4.79 10.19
C VAL A 563 5.19 4.14 10.24
N LYS A 564 6.14 4.58 9.41
CA LYS A 564 7.55 4.17 9.49
C LYS A 564 8.20 4.52 10.84
N ILE A 565 7.94 5.71 11.38
CA ILE A 565 8.47 6.13 12.68
C ILE A 565 7.83 5.30 13.80
N SER A 566 6.51 5.10 13.75
CA SER A 566 5.76 4.24 14.69
C SER A 566 6.28 2.80 14.70
N ALA A 567 6.35 2.16 13.52
CA ALA A 567 6.89 0.80 13.37
C ALA A 567 8.33 0.71 13.89
N LEU A 568 9.22 1.67 13.56
CA LEU A 568 10.60 1.69 14.09
C LEU A 568 10.68 1.83 15.61
N LYS A 569 9.71 2.49 16.27
CA LYS A 569 9.58 2.58 17.73
C LYS A 569 9.18 1.22 18.31
N GLU A 570 8.20 0.55 17.69
CA GLU A 570 7.72 -0.77 18.15
C GLU A 570 8.72 -1.92 17.88
N ILE A 571 9.36 -1.99 16.71
CA ILE A 571 10.42 -2.99 16.41
C ILE A 571 11.53 -2.93 17.46
N ARG A 572 12.00 -1.71 17.80
CA ARG A 572 13.01 -1.49 18.85
C ARG A 572 12.50 -1.92 20.23
N ARG A 573 11.21 -1.71 20.54
CA ARG A 573 10.58 -2.14 21.81
C ARG A 573 10.45 -3.67 21.92
N LEU A 574 10.13 -4.35 20.82
CA LEU A 574 10.05 -5.82 20.75
C LEU A 574 11.44 -6.47 20.85
N MET A 575 12.39 -6.03 20.03
CA MET A 575 13.72 -6.62 19.95
C MET A 575 14.55 -6.43 21.23
N ARG A 576 14.43 -5.27 21.91
CA ARG A 576 15.02 -5.05 23.24
C ARG A 576 14.47 -5.95 24.36
N ARG A 577 13.37 -6.68 24.11
CA ARG A 577 12.74 -7.59 25.07
C ARG A 577 12.92 -9.07 24.70
N LEU A 578 13.54 -9.38 23.56
CA LEU A 578 13.67 -10.75 23.05
C LEU A 578 14.64 -11.58 23.93
N SER A 579 14.10 -12.61 24.59
CA SER A 579 14.86 -13.65 25.30
C SER A 579 14.52 -15.04 24.74
N LYS A 580 15.27 -16.07 25.17
CA LYS A 580 14.99 -17.48 24.79
C LYS A 580 13.58 -17.91 25.25
N ASP A 581 13.15 -17.44 26.42
CA ASP A 581 11.92 -17.87 27.11
C ASP A 581 10.67 -17.26 26.48
N ASN A 582 10.75 -16.01 26.00
CA ASN A 582 9.61 -15.26 25.47
C ASN A 582 9.50 -15.25 23.93
N THR A 583 10.42 -15.94 23.23
CA THR A 583 10.45 -16.16 21.76
C THR A 583 9.06 -16.36 21.13
N LYS A 584 8.21 -17.22 21.71
CA LYS A 584 6.89 -17.53 21.17
C LYS A 584 5.90 -16.37 21.23
N GLN A 585 6.00 -15.50 22.23
CA GLN A 585 5.12 -14.33 22.40
C GLN A 585 5.62 -13.16 21.56
N ILE A 586 6.91 -12.82 21.68
CA ILE A 586 7.52 -11.73 20.93
C ILE A 586 7.54 -12.05 19.43
N GLY A 587 7.78 -13.30 19.04
CA GLY A 587 7.67 -13.77 17.65
C GLY A 587 6.28 -13.56 17.03
N ARG A 588 5.19 -13.72 17.81
CA ARG A 588 3.83 -13.42 17.33
C ARG A 588 3.61 -11.92 17.13
N MET A 589 4.10 -11.09 18.06
CA MET A 589 4.01 -9.63 17.93
C MET A 589 4.88 -9.11 16.78
N PHE A 590 6.08 -9.66 16.62
CA PHE A 590 6.99 -9.37 15.52
C PHE A 590 6.37 -9.77 14.18
N GLY A 591 5.83 -10.99 14.06
CA GLY A 591 5.08 -11.42 12.87
C GLY A 591 3.96 -10.44 12.49
N LYS A 592 3.09 -10.08 13.44
CA LYS A 592 2.03 -9.07 13.22
C LYS A 592 2.56 -7.76 12.63
N LEU A 593 3.66 -7.22 13.16
CA LEU A 593 4.28 -5.99 12.68
C LEU A 593 4.89 -6.18 11.28
N VAL A 594 5.59 -7.29 11.07
CA VAL A 594 6.24 -7.64 9.81
C VAL A 594 5.23 -7.89 8.68
N HIS A 595 4.04 -8.42 8.96
CA HIS A 595 2.96 -8.54 7.97
C HIS A 595 2.52 -7.19 7.39
N SER A 596 2.65 -6.10 8.16
CA SER A 596 2.34 -4.74 7.72
C SER A 596 3.57 -4.04 7.11
N ASN A 597 4.69 -4.03 7.83
CA ASN A 597 5.86 -3.21 7.49
C ASN A 597 7.17 -4.03 7.37
N PRO A 598 7.24 -5.03 6.47
CA PRO A 598 8.30 -6.03 6.44
C PRO A 598 9.67 -5.43 6.12
N VAL A 599 9.74 -4.54 5.13
CA VAL A 599 10.99 -3.92 4.66
C VAL A 599 11.69 -3.14 5.78
N ILE A 600 10.93 -2.39 6.59
CA ILE A 600 11.45 -1.62 7.72
C ILE A 600 11.79 -2.54 8.89
N ALA A 601 10.94 -3.55 9.15
CA ALA A 601 11.16 -4.52 10.20
C ALA A 601 12.46 -5.30 10.00
N PHE A 602 12.71 -5.82 8.80
CA PHE A 602 13.93 -6.53 8.49
C PHE A 602 15.16 -5.63 8.46
N ASP A 603 15.08 -4.42 7.89
CA ASP A 603 16.21 -3.48 7.90
C ASP A 603 16.71 -3.20 9.34
N LYS A 604 15.78 -2.92 10.26
CA LYS A 604 16.13 -2.67 11.66
C LYS A 604 16.46 -3.95 12.44
N MET A 605 15.87 -5.08 12.09
CA MET A 605 16.19 -6.39 12.68
C MET A 605 17.64 -6.80 12.40
N LEU A 606 18.08 -6.72 11.13
CA LEU A 606 19.46 -7.05 10.73
C LEU A 606 20.48 -6.15 11.43
N GLU A 607 20.19 -4.85 11.56
CA GLU A 607 21.05 -3.89 12.28
C GLU A 607 21.34 -4.31 13.74
N MET A 608 20.41 -5.03 14.40
CA MET A 608 20.61 -5.55 15.75
C MET A 608 21.31 -6.92 15.79
N ILE A 609 21.18 -7.76 14.75
CA ILE A 609 21.96 -9.00 14.60
C ILE A 609 23.42 -8.68 14.34
N GLU A 610 23.68 -7.71 13.45
CA GLU A 610 25.02 -7.20 13.13
C GLU A 610 25.79 -6.80 14.41
N GLY A 611 25.09 -6.28 15.43
CA GLY A 611 25.67 -5.98 16.75
C GLY A 611 25.68 -7.11 17.78
N TYR A 612 24.76 -8.09 17.72
CA TYR A 612 24.53 -9.06 18.81
C TYR A 612 24.26 -10.49 18.33
N GLU A 613 25.30 -11.31 18.23
CA GLU A 613 25.22 -12.73 17.83
C GLU A 613 24.21 -13.55 18.67
N ASN A 614 24.17 -13.33 19.99
CA ASN A 614 23.27 -14.03 20.91
C ASN A 614 21.78 -13.88 20.60
N MET A 615 21.38 -12.89 19.79
CA MET A 615 19.99 -12.69 19.36
C MET A 615 19.58 -13.60 18.19
N THR A 616 20.53 -14.19 17.45
CA THR A 616 20.29 -15.00 16.25
C THR A 616 19.28 -16.12 16.50
N ASN A 617 19.55 -17.02 17.46
CA ASN A 617 18.66 -18.18 17.68
C ASN A 617 17.24 -17.79 18.16
N PRO A 618 17.05 -16.93 19.20
CA PRO A 618 15.73 -16.44 19.59
C PRO A 618 14.93 -15.76 18.47
N LEU A 619 15.61 -15.02 17.59
CA LEU A 619 15.00 -14.34 16.46
C LEU A 619 14.63 -15.32 15.34
N VAL A 620 15.48 -16.30 15.06
CA VAL A 620 15.23 -17.39 14.11
C VAL A 620 14.07 -18.29 14.59
N ASP A 621 13.78 -18.35 15.89
CA ASP A 621 12.51 -18.88 16.43
C ASP A 621 11.32 -17.93 16.26
N GLY A 622 11.52 -16.63 16.49
CA GLY A 622 10.49 -15.60 16.25
C GLY A 622 10.00 -15.55 14.79
N CYS A 623 10.89 -15.79 13.83
CA CYS A 623 10.59 -15.84 12.38
C CYS A 623 9.64 -16.97 11.96
N LYS A 624 9.22 -17.87 12.86
CA LYS A 624 8.30 -18.97 12.54
C LYS A 624 6.92 -18.49 12.07
N TYR A 625 6.52 -17.28 12.43
CA TYR A 625 5.20 -16.72 12.12
C TYR A 625 5.15 -15.93 10.79
N LEU A 626 6.25 -15.86 10.03
CA LEU A 626 6.34 -15.06 8.80
C LEU A 626 5.68 -15.73 7.59
N THR A 627 5.20 -14.92 6.64
CA THR A 627 4.65 -15.40 5.36
C THR A 627 5.72 -15.58 4.27
N HIS A 628 5.36 -16.22 3.16
CA HIS A 628 6.25 -16.41 2.02
C HIS A 628 6.76 -15.10 1.38
N LEU A 629 5.96 -14.04 1.35
CA LEU A 629 6.41 -12.72 0.86
C LEU A 629 7.50 -12.16 1.77
N GLU A 630 7.35 -12.34 3.08
CA GLU A 630 8.25 -11.81 4.08
C GLU A 630 9.62 -12.52 4.06
N PHE A 631 9.66 -13.83 3.80
CA PHE A 631 10.93 -14.53 3.55
C PHE A 631 11.63 -14.05 2.28
N ASP A 632 10.90 -13.70 1.22
CA ASP A 632 11.47 -13.15 -0.03
C ASP A 632 12.00 -11.72 0.16
N ILE A 633 11.27 -10.88 0.91
CA ILE A 633 11.74 -9.54 1.29
C ILE A 633 12.96 -9.64 2.21
N LEU A 634 13.02 -10.61 3.13
CA LEU A 634 14.20 -10.85 3.95
C LEU A 634 15.42 -11.24 3.10
N SER A 635 15.25 -12.08 2.08
CA SER A 635 16.32 -12.38 1.10
C SER A 635 16.82 -11.12 0.39
N PHE A 636 15.93 -10.20 0.01
CA PHE A 636 16.29 -8.91 -0.58
C PHE A 636 17.07 -8.01 0.40
N VAL A 637 16.56 -7.77 1.61
CA VAL A 637 17.20 -6.86 2.58
C VAL A 637 18.56 -7.40 3.05
N LEU A 638 18.74 -8.73 3.13
CA LEU A 638 20.06 -9.35 3.35
C LEU A 638 21.08 -8.97 2.27
N ILE A 639 20.69 -9.10 0.99
CA ILE A 639 21.57 -8.75 -0.14
C ILE A 639 21.84 -7.24 -0.18
N GLU A 640 20.85 -6.40 0.16
CA GLU A 640 21.01 -4.96 0.28
C GLU A 640 22.03 -4.58 1.38
N ARG A 641 21.99 -5.24 2.55
CA ARG A 641 22.98 -5.07 3.63
C ARG A 641 24.38 -5.51 3.19
N LEU A 642 24.52 -6.63 2.49
CA LEU A 642 25.83 -7.11 1.99
C LEU A 642 26.45 -6.18 0.93
N ALA A 643 25.60 -5.59 0.08
CA ALA A 643 25.99 -4.59 -0.93
C ALA A 643 26.20 -3.17 -0.35
N THR A 644 26.00 -2.95 0.94
CA THR A 644 26.16 -1.64 1.59
C THR A 644 27.65 -1.29 1.75
N SER A 645 28.19 -0.51 0.81
CA SER A 645 29.64 -0.28 0.65
C SER A 645 30.33 0.53 1.75
N PHE A 646 29.59 1.16 2.66
CA PHE A 646 30.14 2.03 3.72
C PHE A 646 30.52 1.30 5.02
N LYS A 647 30.51 -0.05 5.03
CA LYS A 647 31.04 -0.86 6.13
C LYS A 647 32.29 -1.60 5.69
N GLU A 648 33.40 -1.37 6.38
CA GLU A 648 34.60 -2.18 6.21
C GLU A 648 34.34 -3.63 6.66
N ARG A 649 34.90 -4.56 5.87
CA ARG A 649 34.70 -6.02 6.01
C ARG A 649 35.82 -6.69 6.79
N ILE A 650 36.93 -5.99 6.95
CA ILE A 650 38.06 -6.30 7.82
C ILE A 650 37.96 -5.34 9.01
N LYS A 651 38.45 -5.73 10.19
CA LYS A 651 38.63 -4.82 11.32
C LYS A 651 39.78 -3.84 11.07
N GLU A 652 39.83 -2.78 11.88
CA GLU A 652 40.97 -1.84 11.97
C GLU A 652 42.32 -2.57 12.19
N ASP A 653 42.30 -3.78 12.77
CA ASP A 653 43.43 -4.72 12.90
C ASP A 653 44.05 -5.21 11.57
N GLY A 654 43.46 -4.87 10.41
CA GLY A 654 43.94 -5.21 9.06
C GLY A 654 43.97 -6.71 8.70
N THR A 655 43.58 -7.59 9.62
CA THR A 655 43.82 -9.05 9.53
C THR A 655 42.64 -9.92 9.96
N SER A 656 41.68 -9.36 10.69
CA SER A 656 40.50 -10.08 11.21
C SER A 656 39.24 -9.69 10.46
N LEU A 657 38.35 -10.66 10.22
CA LEU A 657 37.00 -10.43 9.68
C LEU A 657 36.19 -9.51 10.61
N ALA A 658 35.40 -8.61 10.03
CA ALA A 658 34.54 -7.72 10.80
C ALA A 658 33.39 -8.51 11.47
N GLN A 659 33.17 -8.26 12.77
CA GLN A 659 32.21 -9.03 13.58
C GLN A 659 30.78 -9.00 13.00
N TRP A 660 30.37 -7.86 12.43
CA TRP A 660 29.04 -7.72 11.84
C TRP A 660 28.79 -8.69 10.68
N LEU A 661 29.82 -8.99 9.88
CA LEU A 661 29.73 -9.90 8.74
C LEU A 661 29.66 -11.36 9.21
N SER A 662 30.42 -11.71 10.26
CA SER A 662 30.34 -13.03 10.91
C SER A 662 28.96 -13.28 11.52
N ASN A 663 28.45 -12.33 12.32
CA ASN A 663 27.11 -12.40 12.92
C ASN A 663 26.00 -12.52 11.84
N LEU A 664 26.16 -11.83 10.71
CA LEU A 664 25.22 -11.89 9.60
C LEU A 664 25.31 -13.24 8.84
N ALA A 665 26.52 -13.79 8.69
CA ALA A 665 26.73 -15.12 8.09
C ALA A 665 26.09 -16.23 8.94
N THR A 666 26.31 -16.26 10.27
CA THR A 666 25.73 -17.27 11.16
C THR A 666 24.20 -17.17 11.21
N PHE A 667 23.66 -15.94 11.14
CA PHE A 667 22.22 -15.72 10.96
C PHE A 667 21.71 -16.24 9.61
N MET A 668 22.40 -15.99 8.49
CA MET A 668 22.01 -16.52 7.18
C MET A 668 22.05 -18.06 7.16
N GLY A 669 23.12 -18.69 7.65
CA GLY A 669 23.24 -20.14 7.77
C GLY A 669 22.08 -20.76 8.56
N THR A 670 21.75 -20.19 9.72
CA THR A 670 20.66 -20.69 10.58
C THR A 670 19.25 -20.42 10.03
N VAL A 671 18.99 -19.24 9.46
CA VAL A 671 17.71 -18.93 8.79
C VAL A 671 17.48 -19.86 7.62
N TYR A 672 18.43 -19.96 6.67
CA TYR A 672 18.23 -20.76 5.47
C TYR A 672 18.23 -22.27 5.77
N LYS A 673 18.94 -22.77 6.78
CA LYS A 673 18.79 -24.16 7.27
C LYS A 673 17.35 -24.45 7.69
N LYS A 674 16.71 -23.52 8.39
CA LYS A 674 15.40 -23.71 9.04
C LYS A 674 14.21 -23.44 8.12
N TYR A 675 14.29 -22.44 7.24
CA TYR A 675 13.14 -21.99 6.44
C TYR A 675 13.25 -22.43 4.98
N ALA A 676 12.60 -23.56 4.67
CA ALA A 676 12.50 -24.15 3.33
C ALA A 676 11.90 -23.21 2.27
N SER A 677 11.07 -22.26 2.71
CA SER A 677 10.35 -21.27 1.90
C SER A 677 11.22 -20.18 1.24
N MET A 678 12.44 -19.96 1.75
CA MET A 678 13.29 -18.84 1.35
C MET A 678 14.08 -19.14 0.07
N GLU A 679 14.16 -18.18 -0.87
CA GLU A 679 14.85 -18.37 -2.15
C GLU A 679 16.35 -18.06 -2.02
N LEU A 680 17.20 -19.07 -2.28
CA LEU A 680 18.66 -18.96 -2.14
C LEU A 680 19.37 -18.43 -3.41
N SER A 681 18.68 -18.43 -4.56
CA SER A 681 19.23 -18.05 -5.88
C SER A 681 19.86 -16.66 -5.88
N GLY A 682 19.22 -15.69 -5.21
CA GLY A 682 19.74 -14.32 -5.11
C GLY A 682 21.10 -14.23 -4.42
N ILE A 683 21.29 -14.96 -3.31
CA ILE A 683 22.56 -14.95 -2.56
C ILE A 683 23.66 -15.72 -3.31
N LEU A 684 23.35 -16.89 -3.89
CA LEU A 684 24.34 -17.63 -4.68
C LEU A 684 24.83 -16.84 -5.89
N ARG A 685 23.93 -16.14 -6.58
CA ARG A 685 24.30 -15.24 -7.70
C ARG A 685 25.08 -14.02 -7.23
N TYR A 686 24.75 -13.46 -6.07
CA TYR A 686 25.53 -12.39 -5.44
C TYR A 686 26.97 -12.84 -5.11
N ILE A 687 27.15 -14.04 -4.53
CA ILE A 687 28.47 -14.60 -4.21
C ILE A 687 29.28 -14.83 -5.50
N ILE A 688 28.69 -15.41 -6.54
CA ILE A 688 29.35 -15.59 -7.85
C ILE A 688 29.75 -14.24 -8.47
N TYR A 689 28.93 -13.20 -8.31
CA TYR A 689 29.28 -11.86 -8.78
C TYR A 689 30.44 -11.24 -8.00
N GLN A 690 30.45 -11.37 -6.66
CA GLN A 690 31.55 -10.89 -5.82
C GLN A 690 32.86 -11.62 -6.09
N LEU A 691 32.83 -12.94 -6.31
CA LEU A 691 33.99 -13.71 -6.77
C LEU A 691 34.54 -13.17 -8.10
N LYS A 692 33.68 -12.85 -9.08
CA LYS A 692 34.11 -12.21 -10.34
C LYS A 692 34.63 -10.78 -10.18
N CYS A 693 34.38 -10.14 -9.04
CA CYS A 693 34.96 -8.86 -8.62
C CYS A 693 36.21 -9.03 -7.73
N ASN A 694 36.82 -10.21 -7.68
CA ASN A 694 37.94 -10.59 -6.82
C ASN A 694 37.67 -10.38 -5.30
N ASN A 695 36.40 -10.32 -4.89
CA ASN A 695 35.97 -9.96 -3.54
C ASN A 695 35.71 -11.21 -2.68
N VAL A 696 36.82 -11.78 -2.22
CA VAL A 696 36.91 -13.06 -1.50
C VAL A 696 36.19 -13.05 -0.15
N ILE A 697 36.09 -11.89 0.53
CA ILE A 697 35.66 -11.81 1.93
C ILE A 697 34.21 -12.29 2.14
N ASP A 698 33.36 -12.20 1.11
CA ASP A 698 31.98 -12.71 1.18
C ASP A 698 31.89 -14.26 1.15
N LEU A 699 32.99 -15.00 0.93
CA LEU A 699 33.00 -16.46 1.00
C LEU A 699 32.71 -17.03 2.38
N VAL A 700 32.89 -16.24 3.44
CA VAL A 700 32.44 -16.58 4.81
C VAL A 700 30.94 -16.94 4.82
N ILE A 701 30.14 -16.28 3.99
CA ILE A 701 28.71 -16.55 3.82
C ILE A 701 28.50 -17.93 3.20
N LEU A 702 29.34 -18.32 2.23
CA LEU A 702 29.27 -19.64 1.59
C LEU A 702 29.71 -20.75 2.57
N LYS A 703 30.82 -20.54 3.30
CA LYS A 703 31.31 -21.46 4.35
C LYS A 703 30.21 -21.79 5.35
N GLU A 704 29.56 -20.74 5.86
CA GLU A 704 28.56 -20.83 6.91
C GLU A 704 27.21 -21.38 6.39
N LEU A 705 26.82 -21.07 5.14
CA LEU A 705 25.66 -21.70 4.49
C LEU A 705 25.87 -23.20 4.29
N ILE A 706 27.04 -23.63 3.78
CA ILE A 706 27.34 -25.05 3.57
C ILE A 706 27.41 -25.77 4.92
N GLN A 707 28.18 -25.26 5.87
CA GLN A 707 28.35 -25.84 7.20
C GLN A 707 26.98 -26.05 7.88
N LYS A 708 26.17 -24.99 7.98
CA LYS A 708 24.89 -25.07 8.67
C LYS A 708 23.85 -25.90 7.88
N MET A 709 23.86 -25.94 6.54
CA MET A 709 22.91 -26.79 5.78
C MET A 709 23.27 -28.28 5.68
N SER A 710 24.56 -28.61 5.66
CA SER A 710 25.04 -29.96 5.32
C SER A 710 25.71 -30.73 6.46
N GLY A 711 26.09 -30.04 7.56
CA GLY A 711 26.86 -30.64 8.65
C GLY A 711 28.34 -30.84 8.33
N ILE A 712 28.81 -30.45 7.14
CA ILE A 712 30.22 -30.55 6.76
C ILE A 712 30.99 -29.41 7.44
N GLU A 713 31.58 -29.70 8.59
CA GLU A 713 32.45 -28.79 9.34
C GLU A 713 33.92 -29.07 9.00
N ILE A 714 34.65 -28.05 8.57
CA ILE A 714 36.09 -28.16 8.35
C ILE A 714 36.78 -28.09 9.71
N THR A 715 37.46 -29.16 10.11
CA THR A 715 38.19 -29.21 11.38
C THR A 715 39.68 -29.01 11.11
N GLU A 716 40.18 -27.81 11.42
CA GLU A 716 41.61 -27.44 11.27
C GLU A 716 42.54 -28.37 12.09
N ASN A 717 42.04 -28.93 13.19
CA ASN A 717 42.75 -29.87 14.06
C ASN A 717 42.04 -31.23 14.06
N LEU A 718 42.40 -32.11 13.12
CA LEU A 718 41.98 -33.51 13.10
C LEU A 718 42.92 -34.34 14.00
N SER A 719 42.37 -35.14 14.91
CA SER A 719 43.14 -36.18 15.59
C SER A 719 43.45 -37.34 14.65
N ASP A 720 44.50 -38.12 14.94
CA ASP A 720 44.83 -39.37 14.23
C ASP A 720 43.61 -40.30 14.07
N SER A 721 42.73 -40.35 15.08
CA SER A 721 41.51 -41.15 15.04
C SER A 721 40.46 -40.66 14.03
N GLN A 722 40.44 -39.36 13.74
CA GLN A 722 39.59 -38.76 12.71
C GLN A 722 40.26 -38.85 11.33
N LEU A 723 41.60 -38.75 11.25
CA LEU A 723 42.36 -39.00 10.03
C LEU A 723 42.18 -40.47 9.55
N ASP A 724 42.23 -41.44 10.46
CA ASP A 724 41.89 -42.84 10.16
C ASP A 724 40.46 -42.98 9.63
N ALA A 725 39.49 -42.27 10.25
CA ALA A 725 38.09 -42.31 9.81
C ALA A 725 37.91 -41.68 8.41
N LEU A 726 38.71 -40.67 8.06
CA LEU A 726 38.77 -40.09 6.72
C LEU A 726 39.39 -41.04 5.66
N ALA A 727 40.05 -42.14 6.07
CA ALA A 727 40.38 -43.24 5.17
C ALA A 727 39.22 -44.25 4.97
N GLY A 728 38.17 -44.18 5.78
CA GLY A 728 36.97 -45.01 5.65
C GLY A 728 36.03 -44.57 4.52
N GLY A 729 34.92 -45.30 4.38
CA GLY A 729 33.84 -45.00 3.47
C GLY A 729 32.85 -43.94 3.98
N GLU A 730 31.73 -43.84 3.29
CA GLU A 730 30.75 -42.76 3.44
C GLU A 730 29.92 -42.90 4.72
N THR A 731 29.64 -44.10 5.23
CA THR A 731 28.94 -44.25 6.52
C THR A 731 29.85 -44.07 7.74
N LEU A 732 31.17 -44.25 7.62
CA LEU A 732 32.12 -43.82 8.66
C LEU A 732 32.36 -42.29 8.66
N LYS A 733 32.02 -41.59 7.56
CA LYS A 733 32.26 -40.15 7.35
C LYS A 733 31.05 -39.23 7.53
N ARG A 734 29.82 -39.74 7.42
CA ARG A 734 28.62 -38.88 7.30
C ARG A 734 28.11 -38.31 8.62
N GLU A 735 28.12 -36.98 8.70
CA GLU A 735 27.00 -36.24 9.29
C GLU A 735 25.90 -35.95 8.25
N ALA A 736 24.78 -35.35 8.68
CA ALA A 736 23.51 -35.40 7.94
C ALA A 736 23.32 -34.31 6.87
N SER A 737 23.32 -34.75 5.61
CA SER A 737 23.01 -33.93 4.42
C SER A 737 21.57 -33.41 4.35
N THR A 738 21.37 -32.26 3.66
CA THR A 738 20.07 -31.80 3.17
C THR A 738 20.09 -31.53 1.65
N THR A 739 19.14 -32.11 0.91
CA THR A 739 19.10 -32.07 -0.57
C THR A 739 18.77 -30.71 -1.17
N ARG A 740 18.20 -29.78 -0.39
CA ARG A 740 17.66 -28.50 -0.89
C ARG A 740 18.70 -27.60 -1.54
N LEU A 741 19.91 -27.51 -0.97
CA LEU A 741 20.99 -26.68 -1.53
C LEU A 741 21.39 -27.18 -2.92
N ILE A 742 21.52 -28.51 -3.09
CA ILE A 742 21.77 -29.15 -4.39
C ILE A 742 20.66 -28.81 -5.38
N HIS A 743 19.38 -29.02 -5.02
CA HIS A 743 18.26 -28.68 -5.91
C HIS A 743 18.29 -27.22 -6.38
N THR A 744 18.64 -26.26 -5.51
CA THR A 744 18.77 -24.85 -5.94
C THR A 744 19.97 -24.60 -6.87
N LEU A 745 21.10 -25.27 -6.65
CA LEU A 745 22.28 -25.16 -7.52
C LEU A 745 22.04 -25.83 -8.88
N THR A 746 21.36 -26.98 -8.90
CA THR A 746 20.98 -27.72 -10.12
C THR A 746 19.96 -26.94 -10.95
N ASN A 747 18.84 -26.50 -10.36
CA ASN A 747 17.75 -25.85 -11.10
C ASN A 747 18.17 -24.55 -11.81
N TYR A 748 19.26 -23.92 -11.37
CA TYR A 748 19.80 -22.70 -11.96
C TYR A 748 21.18 -22.91 -12.64
N ASN A 749 21.64 -24.16 -12.81
CA ASN A 749 22.96 -24.52 -13.36
C ASN A 749 24.14 -23.74 -12.74
N LEU A 750 24.09 -23.49 -11.43
CA LEU A 750 25.10 -22.71 -10.71
C LEU A 750 26.27 -23.55 -10.18
N ILE A 751 26.20 -24.88 -10.28
CA ILE A 751 27.25 -25.81 -9.79
C ILE A 751 28.60 -25.49 -10.44
N THR A 752 28.69 -25.66 -11.76
CA THR A 752 29.94 -25.51 -12.51
C THR A 752 30.49 -24.07 -12.46
N PRO A 753 29.67 -23.01 -12.64
CA PRO A 753 30.14 -21.63 -12.50
C PRO A 753 30.69 -21.30 -11.10
N LEU A 754 30.02 -21.74 -10.03
CA LEU A 754 30.49 -21.50 -8.67
C LEU A 754 31.79 -22.25 -8.38
N PHE A 755 31.87 -23.52 -8.78
CA PHE A 755 33.07 -24.34 -8.52
C PHE A 755 34.30 -23.80 -9.26
N ILE A 756 34.16 -23.46 -10.54
CA ILE A 756 35.23 -22.85 -11.34
C ILE A 756 35.65 -21.50 -10.75
N SER A 757 34.69 -20.64 -10.35
CA SER A 757 35.02 -19.35 -9.71
C SER A 757 35.75 -19.50 -8.38
N LEU A 758 35.45 -20.53 -7.57
CA LEU A 758 36.21 -20.83 -6.34
C LEU A 758 37.66 -21.24 -6.67
N CYS A 759 37.86 -22.15 -7.63
CA CYS A 759 39.19 -22.63 -8.00
C CYS A 759 40.06 -21.54 -8.64
N GLN A 760 39.49 -20.74 -9.55
CA GLN A 760 40.17 -19.57 -10.12
C GLN A 760 40.48 -18.53 -9.04
N GLN A 761 39.56 -18.28 -8.11
CA GLN A 761 39.81 -17.31 -7.04
C GLN A 761 40.96 -17.76 -6.13
N ARG A 762 41.08 -19.06 -5.83
CA ARG A 762 42.17 -19.61 -5.01
C ARG A 762 43.55 -19.29 -5.59
N SER A 763 43.77 -19.52 -6.88
CA SER A 763 45.06 -19.18 -7.53
C SER A 763 45.24 -17.66 -7.70
N ILE A 764 44.17 -16.91 -8.01
CA ILE A 764 44.20 -15.44 -8.14
C ILE A 764 44.52 -14.73 -6.80
N CYS A 765 44.08 -15.26 -5.66
CA CYS A 765 44.33 -14.68 -4.33
C CYS A 765 45.80 -14.36 -4.05
N VAL A 766 46.71 -15.26 -4.46
CA VAL A 766 48.14 -15.18 -4.16
C VAL A 766 48.82 -14.04 -4.92
N TYR A 767 48.37 -13.75 -6.15
CA TYR A 767 49.06 -12.85 -7.08
C TYR A 767 48.39 -11.49 -7.29
N ASN A 768 47.08 -11.38 -7.02
CA ASN A 768 46.25 -10.32 -7.61
C ASN A 768 45.51 -9.47 -6.56
N THR A 769 46.11 -9.27 -5.38
CA THR A 769 45.51 -8.51 -4.28
C THR A 769 46.30 -7.24 -3.94
N ASN A 770 45.61 -6.10 -3.88
CA ASN A 770 46.17 -4.81 -3.45
C ASN A 770 46.34 -4.72 -1.91
N LEU A 771 46.61 -5.84 -1.24
CA LEU A 771 46.56 -5.97 0.22
C LEU A 771 47.96 -5.88 0.83
N THR A 772 48.11 -5.04 1.86
CA THR A 772 49.42 -4.66 2.43
C THR A 772 50.06 -5.71 3.34
N HIS A 773 49.35 -6.78 3.71
CA HIS A 773 49.79 -7.72 4.75
C HIS A 773 49.75 -9.16 4.28
N LEU A 774 50.92 -9.80 4.20
CA LEU A 774 51.09 -11.20 3.80
C LEU A 774 50.22 -12.18 4.63
N LYS A 775 50.07 -11.92 5.94
CA LYS A 775 49.22 -12.75 6.82
C LYS A 775 47.74 -12.71 6.42
N LEU A 776 47.25 -11.58 5.91
CA LEU A 776 45.89 -11.51 5.38
C LEU A 776 45.80 -12.34 4.09
N ILE A 777 46.78 -12.23 3.17
CA ILE A 777 46.79 -13.01 1.93
C ILE A 777 46.78 -14.53 2.23
N GLY A 778 47.57 -14.98 3.21
CA GLY A 778 47.54 -16.37 3.72
C GLY A 778 46.15 -16.76 4.23
N ASN A 779 45.63 -16.07 5.25
CA ASN A 779 44.29 -16.32 5.80
C ASN A 779 43.19 -16.38 4.71
N MET A 780 43.31 -15.56 3.66
CA MET A 780 42.33 -15.47 2.57
C MET A 780 42.50 -16.61 1.55
N PHE A 781 43.74 -17.06 1.29
CA PHE A 781 44.01 -18.27 0.51
C PHE A 781 43.46 -19.51 1.25
N ASP A 782 43.74 -19.64 2.55
CA ASP A 782 43.25 -20.73 3.39
C ASP A 782 41.72 -20.78 3.36
N GLN A 783 41.04 -19.64 3.54
CA GLN A 783 39.58 -19.54 3.43
C GLN A 783 39.03 -19.90 2.04
N THR A 784 39.72 -19.58 0.94
CA THR A 784 39.31 -20.06 -0.40
C THR A 784 39.50 -21.56 -0.57
N ASN A 785 40.58 -22.13 -0.07
CA ASN A 785 40.87 -23.56 -0.19
C ASN A 785 39.89 -24.38 0.68
N ASP A 786 39.65 -23.93 1.91
CA ASP A 786 38.60 -24.41 2.82
C ASP A 786 37.23 -24.49 2.13
N THR A 787 36.74 -23.35 1.63
CA THR A 787 35.39 -23.27 1.05
C THR A 787 35.27 -24.05 -0.25
N MET A 788 36.36 -24.17 -1.02
CA MET A 788 36.44 -25.05 -2.18
C MET A 788 36.38 -26.54 -1.80
N ILE A 789 37.13 -26.98 -0.79
CA ILE A 789 37.12 -28.37 -0.29
C ILE A 789 35.74 -28.71 0.27
N GLN A 790 35.21 -27.88 1.17
CA GLN A 790 33.88 -28.05 1.76
C GLN A 790 32.77 -28.09 0.71
N TYR A 791 32.88 -27.28 -0.35
CA TYR A 791 31.95 -27.31 -1.48
C TYR A 791 32.13 -28.58 -2.34
N ALA A 792 33.35 -29.05 -2.57
CA ALA A 792 33.62 -30.29 -3.28
C ALA A 792 33.04 -31.50 -2.55
N GLU A 793 33.27 -31.61 -1.24
CA GLU A 793 32.70 -32.66 -0.37
C GLU A 793 31.17 -32.57 -0.32
N PHE A 794 30.63 -31.36 -0.23
CA PHE A 794 29.19 -31.11 -0.33
C PHE A 794 28.59 -31.58 -1.67
N LEU A 795 29.29 -31.44 -2.80
CA LEU A 795 28.84 -32.00 -4.08
C LEU A 795 29.01 -33.53 -4.12
N MET A 796 30.13 -34.07 -3.62
CA MET A 796 30.44 -35.50 -3.64
C MET A 796 29.48 -36.35 -2.79
N ALA A 797 29.08 -35.87 -1.61
CA ALA A 797 28.19 -36.60 -0.70
C ALA A 797 26.73 -36.66 -1.17
N ASN A 798 26.35 -35.84 -2.16
CA ASN A 798 24.96 -35.45 -2.41
C ASN A 798 24.51 -35.48 -3.89
N ILE A 799 25.43 -35.61 -4.85
CA ILE A 799 25.11 -35.72 -6.27
C ILE A 799 25.49 -37.11 -6.75
N ASP A 800 24.55 -37.81 -7.41
CA ASP A 800 24.82 -39.11 -8.01
C ASP A 800 26.04 -39.04 -8.94
N LYS A 801 26.91 -40.05 -8.87
CA LYS A 801 28.19 -40.09 -9.60
C LYS A 801 28.02 -39.94 -11.13
N HIS A 802 26.88 -40.40 -11.67
CA HIS A 802 26.46 -40.15 -13.05
C HIS A 802 26.16 -38.67 -13.34
N ASN A 803 25.43 -38.00 -12.46
CA ASN A 803 25.04 -36.59 -12.63
C ASN A 803 26.25 -35.66 -12.40
N TYR A 804 27.08 -35.98 -11.41
CA TYR A 804 28.38 -35.32 -11.16
C TYR A 804 29.28 -35.36 -12.41
N SER A 805 29.34 -36.53 -13.08
CA SER A 805 30.08 -36.70 -14.34
C SER A 805 29.55 -35.87 -15.52
N LYS A 806 28.31 -35.35 -15.47
CA LYS A 806 27.72 -34.48 -16.50
C LYS A 806 27.96 -32.99 -16.24
N TYR A 807 27.97 -32.55 -14.97
CA TYR A 807 28.13 -31.13 -14.64
C TYR A 807 29.58 -30.63 -14.70
N ILE A 808 30.57 -31.52 -14.59
CA ILE A 808 31.99 -31.16 -14.54
C ILE A 808 32.64 -31.38 -15.93
N PRO A 809 33.40 -30.39 -16.47
CA PRO A 809 34.13 -30.50 -17.75
C PRO A 809 35.19 -31.62 -17.81
N SER A 810 35.85 -31.74 -18.96
CA SER A 810 37.07 -32.55 -19.14
C SER A 810 38.27 -31.98 -18.39
N ILE A 811 39.37 -32.75 -18.23
CA ILE A 811 40.56 -32.20 -17.55
C ILE A 811 41.26 -31.17 -18.44
N LYS A 812 41.24 -31.41 -19.75
CA LYS A 812 41.76 -30.48 -20.77
C LYS A 812 41.04 -29.13 -20.74
N GLU A 813 39.72 -29.09 -20.56
CA GLU A 813 38.98 -27.82 -20.44
C GLU A 813 39.32 -27.06 -19.16
N LEU A 814 39.41 -27.74 -17.99
CA LEU A 814 39.71 -27.07 -16.72
C LEU A 814 41.11 -26.46 -16.70
N CYS A 815 42.12 -27.17 -17.22
CA CYS A 815 43.48 -26.64 -17.27
C CYS A 815 43.67 -25.62 -18.41
N ASN A 816 43.21 -25.90 -19.64
CA ASN A 816 43.58 -25.09 -20.80
C ASN A 816 42.63 -23.93 -21.08
N ASN A 817 41.33 -24.05 -20.74
CA ASN A 817 40.34 -22.97 -20.98
C ASN A 817 40.07 -22.15 -19.71
N TYR A 818 40.15 -22.76 -18.53
CA TYR A 818 39.87 -22.11 -17.24
C TYR A 818 41.10 -21.81 -16.39
N TYR A 819 42.31 -22.23 -16.82
CA TYR A 819 43.59 -21.99 -16.13
C TYR A 819 43.59 -22.42 -14.66
N ILE A 820 42.99 -23.58 -14.37
CA ILE A 820 43.00 -24.20 -13.05
C ILE A 820 44.21 -25.13 -12.93
N ASP A 821 44.91 -25.05 -11.79
CA ASP A 821 46.05 -25.90 -11.44
C ASP A 821 45.75 -27.40 -11.70
N PRO A 822 46.69 -28.23 -12.19
CA PRO A 822 46.42 -29.65 -12.45
C PRO A 822 45.98 -30.41 -11.20
N GLU A 823 46.63 -30.13 -10.07
CA GLU A 823 46.30 -30.55 -8.70
C GLU A 823 44.83 -30.21 -8.36
N THR A 824 44.44 -28.98 -8.73
CA THR A 824 43.09 -28.43 -8.75
C THR A 824 42.10 -29.37 -9.44
N ALA A 825 42.32 -29.51 -10.75
CA ALA A 825 41.46 -30.25 -11.66
C ALA A 825 41.37 -31.75 -11.27
N PHE A 826 42.46 -32.39 -10.86
CA PHE A 826 42.45 -33.79 -10.45
C PHE A 826 41.63 -34.05 -9.19
N TYR A 827 41.68 -33.18 -8.18
CA TYR A 827 40.83 -33.31 -6.99
C TYR A 827 39.33 -33.28 -7.37
N ILE A 828 38.95 -32.37 -8.26
CA ILE A 828 37.58 -32.20 -8.79
C ILE A 828 37.15 -33.40 -9.66
N ILE A 829 38.05 -33.94 -10.48
CA ILE A 829 37.74 -34.97 -11.48
C ILE A 829 37.85 -36.39 -10.90
N ARG A 830 38.52 -36.60 -9.76
CA ARG A 830 38.67 -37.91 -9.10
C ARG A 830 37.35 -38.72 -8.96
N PRO A 831 36.20 -38.15 -8.56
CA PRO A 831 34.94 -38.90 -8.48
C PRO A 831 34.37 -39.27 -9.85
N LYS A 832 34.60 -38.43 -10.87
CA LYS A 832 34.24 -38.67 -12.28
C LYS A 832 35.08 -39.80 -12.87
N LEU A 833 36.38 -39.86 -12.60
CA LEU A 833 37.24 -41.00 -12.97
C LEU A 833 36.77 -42.29 -12.32
N ASN A 834 36.54 -42.28 -11.00
CA ASN A 834 36.10 -43.47 -10.27
C ASN A 834 34.71 -43.96 -10.73
N TYR A 835 33.86 -43.08 -11.29
CA TYR A 835 32.63 -43.48 -11.98
C TYR A 835 32.88 -44.10 -13.36
N LEU A 836 33.70 -43.47 -14.20
CA LEU A 836 34.05 -43.98 -15.54
C LEU A 836 34.76 -45.34 -15.47
N MET A 837 35.61 -45.54 -14.46
CA MET A 837 36.23 -46.83 -14.17
C MET A 837 35.18 -47.91 -13.88
N ARG A 838 34.32 -47.71 -12.87
CA ARG A 838 33.27 -48.69 -12.52
C ARG A 838 32.30 -48.96 -13.68
N LYS A 839 32.03 -47.97 -14.53
CA LYS A 839 31.20 -48.12 -15.73
C LYS A 839 31.89 -48.97 -16.81
N ALA A 840 33.22 -48.94 -16.90
CA ALA A 840 33.99 -49.85 -17.75
C ALA A 840 34.04 -51.27 -17.16
N GLU A 841 34.31 -51.43 -15.86
CA GLU A 841 34.29 -52.73 -15.17
C GLU A 841 32.92 -53.44 -15.33
N GLN A 842 31.81 -52.69 -15.25
CA GLN A 842 30.46 -53.21 -15.46
C GLN A 842 30.21 -53.68 -16.90
N ARG A 843 30.79 -53.00 -17.90
CA ARG A 843 30.72 -53.41 -19.32
C ARG A 843 31.56 -54.66 -19.58
N GLU A 844 32.73 -54.76 -18.98
CA GLU A 844 33.60 -55.94 -19.12
C GLU A 844 32.99 -57.18 -18.45
N SER A 845 32.38 -57.02 -17.28
CA SER A 845 31.66 -58.10 -16.58
C SER A 845 30.33 -58.49 -17.23
N SER A 846 29.60 -57.56 -17.85
CA SER A 846 28.46 -57.95 -18.70
C SER A 846 28.89 -58.70 -19.96
N ASN A 847 30.02 -58.32 -20.57
CA ASN A 847 30.54 -58.98 -21.76
C ASN A 847 31.09 -60.40 -21.45
N SER A 848 31.72 -60.62 -20.30
CA SER A 848 32.20 -61.97 -19.92
C SER A 848 31.06 -62.96 -19.65
N ILE A 849 29.90 -62.49 -19.15
CA ILE A 849 28.70 -63.32 -18.99
C ILE A 849 28.14 -63.78 -20.35
N ILE A 850 28.21 -62.93 -21.38
CA ILE A 850 27.74 -63.28 -22.74
C ILE A 850 28.62 -64.38 -23.37
N VAL A 851 29.93 -64.39 -23.11
CA VAL A 851 30.86 -65.40 -23.65
C VAL A 851 30.62 -66.79 -23.02
N ASN A 852 30.29 -66.85 -21.73
CA ASN A 852 30.13 -68.13 -21.01
C ASN A 852 28.79 -68.86 -21.28
N ASN A 853 27.79 -68.19 -21.84
CA ASN A 853 26.44 -68.76 -22.01
C ASN A 853 26.24 -69.60 -23.31
N ASN A 854 27.30 -69.81 -24.10
CA ASN A 854 27.25 -70.60 -25.35
C ASN A 854 27.61 -72.08 -25.17
N THR A 855 27.81 -72.57 -23.94
CA THR A 855 28.05 -74.00 -23.65
C THR A 855 27.05 -74.56 -22.65
N GLU A 856 26.40 -75.65 -23.06
CA GLU A 856 25.58 -76.59 -22.26
C GLU A 856 24.18 -76.14 -21.79
N ASN A 857 23.18 -76.49 -22.61
CA ASN A 857 21.79 -76.66 -22.19
C ASN A 857 21.62 -77.97 -21.40
N SER A 858 20.96 -77.93 -20.23
CA SER A 858 19.83 -78.85 -19.96
C SER A 858 19.01 -78.43 -18.73
N ASN A 859 17.68 -78.34 -18.92
CA ASN A 859 16.57 -78.76 -18.05
C ASN A 859 16.66 -78.66 -16.51
N SER A 860 15.61 -78.25 -15.77
CA SER A 860 14.26 -77.79 -16.15
C SER A 860 13.43 -77.40 -14.92
N GLU A 861 12.40 -76.55 -15.12
CA GLU A 861 11.25 -76.31 -14.20
C GLU A 861 11.56 -75.59 -12.85
N ARG A 862 10.66 -74.79 -12.26
CA ARG A 862 9.29 -74.34 -12.63
C ARG A 862 8.90 -73.04 -11.91
N VAL A 863 8.15 -72.16 -12.59
CA VAL A 863 7.01 -71.33 -12.09
C VAL A 863 7.29 -70.31 -10.95
N GLU A 864 6.75 -69.09 -10.92
CA GLU A 864 5.63 -68.48 -11.67
C GLU A 864 5.95 -67.07 -12.20
N LYS A 865 5.13 -66.58 -13.15
CA LYS A 865 5.19 -65.23 -13.73
C LYS A 865 3.82 -64.54 -13.70
N THR A 866 3.84 -63.23 -13.45
CA THR A 866 2.95 -62.22 -14.06
C THR A 866 3.84 -60.99 -14.38
N GLU A 867 3.96 -60.41 -15.58
CA GLU A 867 3.12 -60.27 -16.80
C GLU A 867 1.80 -59.53 -16.53
N LYS A 868 1.31 -58.54 -17.32
CA LYS A 868 1.68 -57.84 -18.59
C LYS A 868 0.80 -56.56 -18.68
N LEU A 869 1.03 -55.47 -19.47
CA LEU A 869 2.16 -54.85 -20.21
C LEU A 869 1.68 -53.46 -20.77
N ILE A 870 2.59 -52.51 -21.10
CA ILE A 870 2.35 -51.30 -21.98
C ILE A 870 1.48 -50.19 -21.28
N GLU A 871 1.56 -48.86 -21.49
CA GLU A 871 1.55 -47.99 -22.69
C GLU A 871 2.58 -46.83 -22.76
N ASN A 872 2.76 -46.32 -23.99
CA ASN A 872 3.81 -45.37 -24.42
C ASN A 872 3.33 -43.91 -24.51
N SER A 873 4.26 -42.93 -24.63
CA SER A 873 4.40 -42.16 -25.88
C SER A 873 5.52 -41.09 -25.85
N ASN A 874 6.35 -41.10 -26.91
CA ASN A 874 7.16 -40.01 -27.48
C ASN A 874 8.24 -39.34 -26.57
N SER A 875 9.42 -38.94 -27.09
CA SER A 875 9.78 -38.63 -28.49
C SER A 875 11.23 -39.00 -28.86
N MET A 876 11.40 -39.36 -30.13
CA MET A 876 12.58 -39.13 -31.01
C MET A 876 13.93 -38.74 -30.38
N ASP A 877 14.95 -39.58 -30.64
CA ASP A 877 16.29 -39.16 -31.06
C ASP A 877 16.60 -39.81 -32.43
N ILE A 878 17.52 -39.24 -33.21
CA ILE A 878 17.68 -39.50 -34.66
C ILE A 878 18.91 -40.39 -34.96
N ASP A 879 18.85 -41.13 -36.08
CA ASP A 879 19.92 -42.00 -36.58
C ASP A 879 21.27 -41.27 -36.79
N GLU A 880 22.36 -41.90 -36.35
CA GLU A 880 23.60 -41.95 -37.13
C GLU A 880 23.91 -43.40 -37.49
N LYS A 881 24.23 -43.65 -38.76
CA LYS A 881 24.32 -45.00 -39.34
C LYS A 881 25.72 -45.60 -39.21
N PRO A 882 25.84 -46.94 -39.09
CA PRO A 882 27.11 -47.63 -39.27
C PRO A 882 27.48 -47.74 -40.76
N SER A 883 28.73 -47.41 -41.07
CA SER A 883 29.44 -47.71 -42.32
C SER A 883 30.94 -47.68 -42.03
N GLU A 884 31.80 -48.53 -42.55
CA GLU A 884 31.67 -49.79 -43.30
C GLU A 884 33.00 -50.54 -43.10
N SER A 885 33.08 -51.84 -43.33
CA SER A 885 34.30 -52.61 -43.04
C SER A 885 35.38 -52.46 -44.12
N MET A 886 36.60 -52.09 -43.72
CA MET A 886 37.82 -52.34 -44.52
C MET A 886 38.91 -53.03 -43.69
N GLU A 887 39.22 -54.23 -44.16
CA GLU A 887 40.44 -55.07 -44.16
C GLU A 887 41.53 -54.93 -43.07
N ILE A 888 42.10 -56.09 -42.71
CA ILE A 888 43.08 -56.28 -41.64
C ILE A 888 44.50 -56.28 -42.21
N ASP A 889 45.31 -55.29 -41.84
CA ASP A 889 46.75 -55.28 -42.13
C ASP A 889 47.55 -55.85 -40.93
N ASN A 890 48.04 -57.09 -41.08
CA ASN A 890 48.53 -57.94 -39.98
C ASN A 890 49.97 -57.60 -39.52
N ASN A 891 50.21 -56.42 -38.92
CA ASN A 891 51.57 -56.01 -38.53
C ASN A 891 51.72 -55.17 -37.24
N ASN A 892 50.77 -55.20 -36.31
CA ASN A 892 50.80 -54.32 -35.12
C ASN A 892 50.52 -54.98 -33.74
N ASN A 893 50.75 -56.30 -33.60
CA ASN A 893 50.47 -57.03 -32.35
C ASN A 893 51.14 -56.44 -31.11
N ASN A 894 52.34 -55.86 -31.23
CA ASN A 894 53.07 -55.28 -30.09
C ASN A 894 52.37 -54.05 -29.48
N ASN A 895 51.50 -53.35 -30.23
CA ASN A 895 50.75 -52.20 -29.72
C ASN A 895 49.38 -52.58 -29.12
N ILE A 896 48.86 -53.76 -29.45
CA ILE A 896 47.56 -54.24 -28.93
C ILE A 896 47.70 -54.71 -27.47
N GLU A 897 48.84 -55.31 -27.11
CA GLU A 897 49.11 -55.69 -25.71
C GLU A 897 49.26 -54.47 -24.79
N THR A 898 49.96 -53.41 -25.22
CA THR A 898 50.17 -52.21 -24.38
C THR A 898 48.87 -51.45 -24.10
N LEU A 899 47.91 -51.45 -25.04
CA LEU A 899 46.57 -50.88 -24.86
C LEU A 899 45.69 -51.67 -23.87
N ASN A 900 45.94 -52.98 -23.69
CA ASN A 900 45.14 -53.84 -22.80
C ASN A 900 45.65 -53.87 -21.34
N ILE A 901 46.82 -53.29 -21.05
CA ILE A 901 47.37 -53.18 -19.69
C ILE A 901 46.67 -52.08 -18.88
N TRP A 902 46.30 -50.98 -19.54
CA TRP A 902 45.75 -49.78 -18.89
C TRP A 902 44.23 -49.83 -18.79
N HIS A 903 43.70 -49.27 -17.69
CA HIS A 903 42.27 -49.35 -17.41
C HIS A 903 41.43 -48.53 -18.41
N LYS A 904 40.51 -49.18 -19.14
CA LYS A 904 39.73 -48.58 -20.24
C LYS A 904 38.96 -47.31 -19.86
N GLY A 905 38.53 -47.19 -18.61
CA GLY A 905 37.89 -45.98 -18.06
C GLY A 905 38.81 -44.77 -17.81
N LEU A 906 40.11 -44.87 -18.08
CA LEU A 906 41.10 -43.78 -17.88
C LEU A 906 41.86 -43.37 -19.16
N LEU A 907 41.78 -44.15 -20.25
CA LEU A 907 42.54 -43.93 -21.48
C LEU A 907 42.33 -42.53 -22.07
N THR A 908 41.09 -42.05 -22.17
CA THR A 908 40.78 -40.70 -22.66
C THR A 908 41.47 -39.60 -21.84
N THR A 909 41.55 -39.77 -20.51
CA THR A 909 42.22 -38.80 -19.63
C THR A 909 43.73 -38.90 -19.65
N ILE A 910 44.30 -40.07 -19.99
CA ILE A 910 45.74 -40.23 -20.24
C ILE A 910 46.14 -39.48 -21.52
N GLU A 911 45.31 -39.55 -22.56
CA GLU A 911 45.47 -38.80 -23.80
C GLU A 911 45.35 -37.29 -23.57
N GLU A 912 44.29 -36.82 -22.89
CA GLU A 912 44.10 -35.39 -22.55
C GLU A 912 45.29 -34.79 -21.78
N VAL A 913 45.77 -35.53 -20.76
CA VAL A 913 46.81 -35.08 -19.83
C VAL A 913 48.15 -34.79 -20.49
N SER A 914 48.47 -35.47 -21.60
CA SER A 914 49.70 -35.21 -22.38
C SER A 914 49.88 -33.74 -22.77
N SER A 915 48.77 -33.00 -22.91
CA SER A 915 48.73 -31.59 -23.30
C SER A 915 48.73 -30.57 -22.15
N ILE A 916 48.91 -31.01 -20.90
CA ILE A 916 48.76 -30.17 -19.68
C ILE A 916 50.10 -29.80 -19.04
N LEU A 917 51.08 -30.70 -19.01
CA LEU A 917 52.44 -30.42 -18.49
C LEU A 917 53.44 -30.13 -19.62
N PRO A 918 54.51 -29.37 -19.37
CA PRO A 918 55.57 -29.14 -20.36
C PRO A 918 56.21 -30.45 -20.81
N ASN A 919 56.47 -30.59 -22.12
CA ASN A 919 56.94 -31.84 -22.73
C ASN A 919 58.14 -32.48 -22.00
N ASN A 920 59.10 -31.67 -21.54
CA ASN A 920 60.30 -32.11 -20.83
C ASN A 920 60.03 -32.87 -19.52
N VAL A 921 58.83 -32.76 -18.94
CA VAL A 921 58.43 -33.52 -17.74
C VAL A 921 58.11 -34.98 -18.09
N TRP A 922 57.60 -35.23 -19.31
CA TRP A 922 57.26 -36.57 -19.78
C TRP A 922 58.49 -37.47 -20.03
N ASP A 923 59.69 -36.88 -20.14
CA ASP A 923 60.96 -37.63 -20.21
C ASP A 923 61.31 -38.33 -18.89
N GLY A 924 60.75 -37.88 -17.76
CA GLY A 924 60.99 -38.44 -16.42
C GLY A 924 59.75 -39.01 -15.71
N ILE A 925 58.54 -38.74 -16.19
CA ILE A 925 57.28 -39.28 -15.66
C ILE A 925 56.41 -39.75 -16.83
N SER A 926 55.81 -40.94 -16.76
CA SER A 926 54.79 -41.31 -17.75
C SER A 926 53.44 -40.64 -17.47
N PRO A 927 52.70 -40.17 -18.49
CA PRO A 927 51.31 -39.70 -18.33
C PRO A 927 50.41 -40.71 -17.63
N GLN A 928 50.65 -42.01 -17.88
CA GLN A 928 49.99 -43.13 -17.24
C GLN A 928 50.23 -43.12 -15.71
N PHE A 929 51.49 -43.04 -15.26
CA PHE A 929 51.80 -42.93 -13.83
C PHE A 929 51.12 -41.70 -13.22
N TYR A 930 51.24 -40.54 -13.86
CA TYR A 930 50.67 -39.27 -13.38
C TYR A 930 49.15 -39.37 -13.15
N VAL A 931 48.40 -39.90 -14.13
CA VAL A 931 46.95 -40.14 -13.98
C VAL A 931 46.67 -41.15 -12.88
N THR A 932 47.40 -42.27 -12.77
CA THR A 932 47.15 -43.25 -11.70
C THR A 932 47.42 -42.68 -10.31
N PHE A 933 48.50 -41.92 -10.13
CA PHE A 933 48.83 -41.26 -8.87
C PHE A 933 47.70 -40.33 -8.42
N TRP A 934 47.26 -39.42 -9.30
CA TRP A 934 46.23 -38.44 -8.97
C TRP A 934 44.81 -39.01 -8.88
N GLN A 935 44.50 -40.10 -9.60
CA GLN A 935 43.22 -40.81 -9.53
C GLN A 935 43.00 -41.52 -8.18
N LEU A 936 44.06 -42.06 -7.57
CA LEU A 936 43.94 -42.78 -6.29
C LEU A 936 43.62 -41.86 -5.11
N SER A 937 42.79 -42.34 -4.19
CA SER A 937 42.52 -41.75 -2.88
C SER A 937 43.02 -42.65 -1.73
N LEU A 938 43.08 -42.10 -0.51
CA LEU A 938 43.49 -42.86 0.68
C LEU A 938 42.59 -44.09 0.94
N TYR A 939 41.29 -43.97 0.65
CA TYR A 939 40.29 -45.05 0.74
C TYR A 939 40.61 -46.26 -0.16
N ASP A 940 41.25 -46.02 -1.31
CA ASP A 940 41.60 -47.05 -2.28
C ASP A 940 42.86 -47.84 -1.86
N ILE A 941 43.75 -47.20 -1.07
CA ILE A 941 45.09 -47.72 -0.72
C ILE A 941 45.13 -48.31 0.70
N TYR A 942 44.42 -47.71 1.66
CA TYR A 942 44.41 -48.10 3.07
C TYR A 942 43.00 -48.48 3.55
N ILE A 943 42.91 -49.40 4.52
CA ILE A 943 41.64 -49.83 5.13
C ILE A 943 41.77 -49.68 6.66
N PRO A 944 41.03 -48.76 7.31
CA PRO A 944 41.08 -48.55 8.76
C PRO A 944 40.25 -49.62 9.51
N GLN A 945 40.62 -50.90 9.38
CA GLN A 945 39.85 -52.05 9.91
C GLN A 945 39.56 -51.91 11.42
N SER A 946 40.53 -51.45 12.20
CA SER A 946 40.39 -51.22 13.64
C SER A 946 39.29 -50.21 13.97
N ARG A 947 39.14 -49.12 13.18
CA ARG A 947 38.12 -48.08 13.42
C ARG A 947 36.72 -48.57 13.12
N TYR A 948 36.54 -49.35 12.05
CA TYR A 948 35.25 -50.03 11.79
C TYR A 948 34.87 -50.92 12.98
N GLN A 949 35.80 -51.73 13.48
CA GLN A 949 35.55 -52.59 14.65
C GLN A 949 35.30 -51.80 15.94
N GLU A 950 35.99 -50.69 16.18
CA GLU A 950 35.73 -49.79 17.32
C GLU A 950 34.33 -49.16 17.23
N GLN A 951 33.93 -48.65 16.06
CA GLN A 951 32.64 -47.99 15.89
C GLN A 951 31.48 -49.00 15.97
N ILE A 952 31.63 -50.19 15.37
CA ILE A 952 30.68 -51.30 15.50
C ILE A 952 30.56 -51.75 16.98
N LYS A 953 31.65 -51.76 17.76
CA LYS A 953 31.60 -52.03 19.21
C LYS A 953 30.85 -50.94 19.97
N LYS A 954 31.05 -49.65 19.65
CA LYS A 954 30.31 -48.53 20.28
C LYS A 954 28.81 -48.62 20.00
N GLU A 955 28.40 -48.83 18.75
CA GLU A 955 26.98 -48.99 18.41
C GLU A 955 26.36 -50.21 19.11
N LYS A 956 27.07 -51.35 19.16
CA LYS A 956 26.62 -52.54 19.90
C LYS A 956 26.53 -52.27 21.42
N GLN A 957 27.37 -51.41 21.99
CA GLN A 957 27.26 -50.93 23.38
C GLN A 957 26.09 -49.95 23.59
N ILE A 958 25.82 -49.04 22.65
CA ILE A 958 24.67 -48.12 22.72
C ILE A 958 23.35 -48.91 22.69
N ILE A 959 23.24 -49.90 21.80
CA ILE A 959 22.11 -50.83 21.76
C ILE A 959 21.96 -51.58 23.10
N HIS A 960 23.05 -52.11 23.65
CA HIS A 960 23.03 -52.84 24.92
C HIS A 960 22.60 -51.95 26.11
N ASN A 961 23.04 -50.69 26.16
CA ASN A 961 22.60 -49.75 27.19
C ASN A 961 21.09 -49.44 27.06
N LEU A 962 20.60 -49.22 25.83
CA LEU A 962 19.17 -49.02 25.56
C LEU A 962 18.29 -50.24 25.90
N GLU A 963 18.86 -51.44 25.94
CA GLU A 963 18.23 -52.68 26.41
C GLU A 963 18.28 -52.83 27.94
N ASN A 964 19.31 -52.30 28.60
CA ASN A 964 19.53 -52.42 30.04
C ASN A 964 18.79 -51.37 30.90
N ASP A 965 18.55 -50.16 30.39
CA ASP A 965 17.91 -49.06 31.14
C ASP A 965 16.44 -49.35 31.50
N ARG A 966 16.15 -49.74 32.75
CA ARG A 966 14.83 -50.20 33.20
C ARG A 966 13.77 -49.10 33.50
N ASP A 967 13.90 -47.91 32.92
CA ASP A 967 12.95 -46.81 33.13
C ASP A 967 11.63 -46.99 32.36
N GLU A 968 10.57 -47.41 33.08
CA GLU A 968 9.23 -47.67 32.54
C GLU A 968 8.53 -46.43 31.93
N ASN A 969 8.93 -45.21 32.32
CA ASN A 969 8.37 -43.95 31.81
C ASN A 969 8.95 -43.49 30.46
N SER A 970 9.82 -44.28 29.82
CA SER A 970 10.41 -43.94 28.53
C SER A 970 9.57 -44.46 27.35
N ASN A 971 9.48 -43.68 26.26
CA ASN A 971 8.72 -44.08 25.06
C ASN A 971 9.35 -45.31 24.38
N THR A 972 8.80 -46.50 24.65
CA THR A 972 9.26 -47.79 24.11
C THR A 972 9.35 -47.81 22.59
N THR A 973 8.43 -47.12 21.91
CA THR A 973 8.41 -46.95 20.44
C THR A 973 9.57 -46.10 19.89
N LYS A 974 10.13 -45.19 20.70
CA LYS A 974 11.33 -44.40 20.35
C LYS A 974 12.58 -45.26 20.50
N ARG A 975 12.74 -45.94 21.65
CA ARG A 975 13.82 -46.91 21.90
C ARG A 975 13.90 -47.99 20.82
N ARG A 976 12.75 -48.58 20.44
CA ARG A 976 12.69 -49.59 19.38
C ARG A 976 13.22 -49.06 18.04
N LYS A 977 12.83 -47.85 17.63
CA LYS A 977 13.33 -47.21 16.41
C LYS A 977 14.81 -46.83 16.48
N GLU A 978 15.32 -46.50 17.67
CA GLU A 978 16.74 -46.21 17.88
C GLU A 978 17.59 -47.49 17.85
N ARG A 979 17.08 -48.61 18.37
CA ARG A 979 17.65 -49.95 18.21
C ARG A 979 17.65 -50.44 16.76
N GLU A 980 16.52 -50.30 16.06
CA GLU A 980 16.39 -50.67 14.63
C GLU A 980 17.38 -49.86 13.76
N ARG A 981 17.56 -48.56 14.04
CA ARG A 981 18.58 -47.72 13.41
C ARG A 981 20.01 -48.13 13.73
N GLY A 982 20.32 -48.47 14.99
CA GLY A 982 21.65 -48.91 15.39
C GLY A 982 22.07 -50.19 14.64
N LEU A 983 21.12 -51.13 14.48
CA LEU A 983 21.31 -52.32 13.66
C LEU A 983 21.54 -51.98 12.18
N GLU A 984 20.71 -51.10 11.58
CA GLU A 984 20.94 -50.62 10.21
C GLU A 984 22.32 -49.95 10.02
N VAL A 985 22.83 -49.23 11.03
CA VAL A 985 24.16 -48.60 10.96
C VAL A 985 25.27 -49.65 11.03
N ILE A 986 25.14 -50.66 11.91
CA ILE A 986 26.06 -51.81 11.99
C ILE A 986 26.11 -52.55 10.65
N ASP A 987 24.95 -52.92 10.10
CA ASP A 987 24.86 -53.64 8.82
C ASP A 987 25.51 -52.84 7.69
N ARG A 988 25.32 -51.51 7.65
CA ARG A 988 25.99 -50.65 6.67
C ARG A 988 27.51 -50.58 6.87
N LEU A 989 27.99 -50.46 8.10
CA LEU A 989 29.43 -50.43 8.41
C LEU A 989 30.12 -51.76 8.06
N GLU A 990 29.48 -52.90 8.34
CA GLU A 990 30.00 -54.22 8.00
C GLU A 990 30.01 -54.45 6.47
N ASN A 991 28.96 -54.02 5.76
CA ASN A 991 28.93 -54.04 4.28
C ASN A 991 29.96 -53.08 3.65
N GLU A 992 30.13 -51.87 4.19
CA GLU A 992 31.07 -50.87 3.69
C GLU A 992 32.53 -51.34 3.84
N LEU A 993 32.87 -51.94 4.99
CA LEU A 993 34.17 -52.56 5.24
C LEU A 993 34.47 -53.67 4.22
N ASN A 994 33.48 -54.53 3.92
CA ASN A 994 33.61 -55.59 2.93
C ASN A 994 33.89 -55.01 1.53
N VAL A 995 33.09 -54.04 1.08
CA VAL A 995 33.24 -53.36 -0.21
C VAL A 995 34.57 -52.59 -0.32
N GLN A 996 35.03 -51.92 0.73
CA GLN A 996 36.35 -51.29 0.75
C GLN A 996 37.45 -52.34 0.62
N SER A 997 37.34 -53.48 1.31
CA SER A 997 38.32 -54.57 1.22
C SER A 997 38.42 -55.15 -0.19
N GLU A 998 37.31 -55.27 -0.92
CA GLU A 998 37.33 -55.71 -2.32
C GLU A 998 37.97 -54.68 -3.25
N ASN A 999 37.59 -53.41 -3.12
CA ASN A 999 38.14 -52.33 -3.95
C ASN A 999 39.66 -52.24 -3.75
N ASN A 1000 40.13 -52.28 -2.50
CA ASN A 1000 41.55 -52.28 -2.17
C ASN A 1000 42.29 -53.50 -2.77
N LYS A 1001 41.73 -54.72 -2.67
CA LYS A 1001 42.29 -55.92 -3.32
C LYS A 1001 42.39 -55.75 -4.86
N LYS A 1002 41.35 -55.22 -5.50
CA LYS A 1002 41.32 -54.93 -6.96
C LYS A 1002 42.37 -53.88 -7.35
N VAL A 1003 42.47 -52.79 -6.59
CA VAL A 1003 43.47 -51.72 -6.79
C VAL A 1003 44.89 -52.24 -6.59
N LEU A 1004 45.19 -52.97 -5.51
CA LEU A 1004 46.52 -53.57 -5.31
C LEU A 1004 46.87 -54.60 -6.39
N ALA A 1005 45.91 -55.36 -6.90
CA ALA A 1005 46.13 -56.26 -8.03
C ALA A 1005 46.40 -55.51 -9.35
N ARG A 1006 45.75 -54.37 -9.59
CA ARG A 1006 46.00 -53.46 -10.71
C ARG A 1006 47.40 -52.83 -10.62
N LEU A 1007 47.74 -52.22 -9.50
CA LEU A 1007 49.05 -51.57 -9.29
C LEU A 1007 50.21 -52.58 -9.41
N LYS A 1008 50.02 -53.85 -9.00
CA LYS A 1008 51.00 -54.93 -9.22
C LYS A 1008 51.26 -55.27 -10.69
N LYS A 1009 50.32 -55.00 -11.60
CA LYS A 1009 50.49 -55.13 -13.06
C LYS A 1009 51.14 -53.87 -13.65
N GLU A 1010 50.58 -52.71 -13.34
CA GLU A 1010 50.97 -51.42 -13.93
C GLU A 1010 52.40 -50.99 -13.53
N LYS A 1011 52.88 -51.36 -12.34
CA LYS A 1011 54.18 -50.92 -11.80
C LYS A 1011 55.41 -51.20 -12.67
N ASN A 1012 55.36 -52.22 -13.53
CA ASN A 1012 56.49 -52.58 -14.40
C ASN A 1012 56.60 -51.65 -15.63
N TYR A 1013 55.55 -50.88 -15.94
CA TYR A 1013 55.42 -50.10 -17.17
C TYR A 1013 55.49 -48.59 -16.94
N TRP A 1014 55.27 -48.10 -15.70
CA TRP A 1014 55.24 -46.67 -15.37
C TRP A 1014 56.51 -45.87 -15.70
N PHE A 1015 57.68 -46.52 -15.74
CA PHE A 1015 58.98 -45.87 -15.96
C PHE A 1015 59.82 -46.53 -17.07
N ALA A 1016 59.21 -47.38 -17.90
CA ALA A 1016 59.92 -48.19 -18.90
C ALA A 1016 60.69 -47.38 -19.95
N ASN A 1017 60.29 -46.12 -20.18
CA ASN A 1017 60.90 -45.21 -21.16
C ASN A 1017 61.85 -44.18 -20.53
N CYS A 1018 61.97 -44.11 -19.19
CA CYS A 1018 62.64 -43.02 -18.49
C CYS A 1018 64.10 -43.39 -18.15
N THR A 1019 65.07 -42.72 -18.77
CA THR A 1019 66.49 -43.14 -18.74
C THR A 1019 67.31 -42.58 -17.57
N ASN A 1020 66.90 -41.48 -16.94
CA ASN A 1020 67.67 -40.81 -15.88
C ASN A 1020 66.92 -40.79 -14.53
N ILE A 1021 67.35 -41.63 -13.60
CA ILE A 1021 66.80 -41.79 -12.25
C ILE A 1021 66.73 -40.47 -11.48
N TYR A 1022 67.70 -39.56 -11.65
CA TYR A 1022 67.71 -38.27 -10.95
C TYR A 1022 66.56 -37.38 -11.40
N ASN A 1023 66.27 -37.35 -12.71
CA ASN A 1023 65.15 -36.59 -13.28
C ASN A 1023 63.80 -37.20 -12.84
N ILE A 1024 63.69 -38.53 -12.81
CA ILE A 1024 62.49 -39.23 -12.30
C ILE A 1024 62.20 -38.79 -10.86
N ILE A 1025 63.21 -38.85 -9.97
CA ILE A 1025 63.05 -38.46 -8.55
C ILE A 1025 62.71 -36.97 -8.42
N SER A 1026 63.43 -36.10 -9.14
CA SER A 1026 63.23 -34.65 -9.08
C SER A 1026 61.83 -34.25 -9.54
N TYR A 1027 61.37 -34.74 -10.70
CA TYR A 1027 60.04 -34.44 -11.22
C TYR A 1027 58.93 -35.09 -10.39
N LEU A 1028 59.12 -36.30 -9.86
CA LEU A 1028 58.12 -36.96 -9.01
C LEU A 1028 57.94 -36.22 -7.68
N ILE A 1029 59.00 -35.65 -7.11
CA ILE A 1029 58.90 -34.73 -5.98
C ILE A 1029 58.17 -33.44 -6.40
N GLN A 1030 58.58 -32.81 -7.50
CA GLN A 1030 58.11 -31.48 -7.91
C GLN A 1030 56.67 -31.43 -8.42
N TYR A 1031 56.20 -32.47 -9.12
CA TYR A 1031 54.89 -32.48 -9.80
C TYR A 1031 53.87 -33.48 -9.23
N CYS A 1032 54.28 -34.38 -8.32
CA CYS A 1032 53.38 -35.33 -7.67
C CYS A 1032 53.35 -35.22 -6.14
N LEU A 1033 54.50 -35.19 -5.46
CA LEU A 1033 54.54 -35.26 -3.99
C LEU A 1033 54.38 -33.90 -3.31
N TYR A 1034 55.14 -32.87 -3.69
CA TYR A 1034 55.02 -31.53 -3.08
C TYR A 1034 53.65 -30.86 -3.36
N PRO A 1035 53.03 -31.06 -4.54
CA PRO A 1035 51.63 -30.72 -4.83
C PRO A 1035 50.50 -31.34 -3.98
N ARG A 1036 50.75 -32.24 -3.02
CA ARG A 1036 49.71 -33.17 -2.53
C ARG A 1036 49.68 -33.42 -1.02
#